data_AF-A0AAV9IAU3-F1
#
_entry.id   AF-A0AAV9IAU3-F1
#
_cell.length_a   1.000
_cell.length_b   1.000
_cell.length_c   1.000
_cell.angle_alpha   90.00
_cell.angle_beta   90.00
_cell.angle_gamma   90.00
#
_symmetry.space_group_name_H-M   'P 1'
#
loop_
_entity.id
_entity.type
_entity.pdbx_description
1 polymer ?
#
loop_
_entity_poly.entity_id
_entity_poly.type
_entity_poly.pdbx_seq_one_letter_code
_entity_poly.pdbx_strand_id
1 'polypeptide(L)'
;MIAGVYVLDSFGKSLVQVEVDAVLCRGVIEKFLVVSKQQNKHPPPVIETEKAAIYSVVFQSTPSLRLLAVSNKRKNAMAILSFCRKLANLMETYAVPVSFMEHITGTTKEEDRLVVALIESRECLLNCFLIIMYSLSFSYPQELPLEVLYLWKEYVAKETSLFKRIKKSLERSPYLEPTDIPTMKEARKADTSLACLQEGLNGVLWRPRGLLYQRNEVFIDITEYLECIYSSSGKETSSQVKGVVVLHFFSSGMPECRMLINSKLTKKQQVVAHKGTPDTDLKGIAGVVGVSSESITLDDIKYHSCVDWKQVEELDAICFIPPDGTFTLLEYRLSNVKSPLLVEGVGYCKEEQMEATIELVVKSNLSNQMRLFEWKAEQVVVAVELPQRPLQVKVKSCNGGKWKWSKEQSWFFWELKKASSDREYKLNADIVFDAPLDKRKTLYSVIDVHFVIPDETLTGFSILSLLVKEPKLDYVTAKYVKYETRTSHFERRLMEENSMQFFILSESFKSCPQVSCGAKNNLENKQEGEVLLPLIPHWRQKFHWDCGLACCYMIFRYYGLQIGLRELYQTFWTRSVWTIDLVHLLHNYGLDFTYFTVTWGVRAEYSKQEFYRPHFQEDKVRVQHLFELAKSKQMKICKKSVPLDELKRRLARGYFARKYSNDIGYQNSVDIVLLLVDKRLVSCSLCQRKTFTGWLRKFCNAGFLGHYILLWGYSPRKDIFLYSDPASSQEYCTMTSEMLELCRKSRGTDEDLIVVHGLRQPS
;
A
#
# COMPACT_ATOMS: atom_id res chain seq x y z
N MET A 1 23.91 14.95 14.42
CA MET A 1 23.21 16.24 14.59
C MET A 1 22.41 16.41 13.32
N ILE A 2 21.09 16.44 13.43
CA ILE A 2 20.20 16.54 12.28
C ILE A 2 20.10 18.02 11.90
N ALA A 3 20.63 18.35 10.73
CA ALA A 3 20.63 19.68 10.13
C ALA A 3 19.30 20.03 9.45
N GLY A 4 18.51 19.04 9.06
CA GLY A 4 17.16 19.26 8.54
C GLY A 4 16.36 17.98 8.39
N VAL A 5 15.03 18.11 8.39
CA VAL A 5 14.06 17.03 8.21
C VAL A 5 13.04 17.44 7.16
N TYR A 6 12.71 16.52 6.26
CA TYR A 6 11.75 16.72 5.17
C TYR A 6 10.79 15.55 5.09
N VAL A 7 9.54 15.82 4.77
CA VAL A 7 8.55 14.80 4.40
C VAL A 7 8.22 15.00 2.93
N LEU A 8 8.63 14.07 2.08
CA LEU A 8 8.42 14.11 0.64
C LEU A 8 7.23 13.24 0.23
N ASP A 9 6.49 13.68 -0.77
CA ASP A 9 5.54 12.83 -1.49
C ASP A 9 6.24 11.89 -2.49
N SER A 10 5.45 11.04 -3.16
CA SER A 10 5.93 10.06 -4.13
C SER A 10 6.58 10.69 -5.38
N PHE A 11 6.37 11.99 -5.60
CA PHE A 11 6.95 12.78 -6.68
C PHE A 11 8.21 13.54 -6.25
N GLY A 12 8.56 13.51 -4.95
CA GLY A 12 9.71 14.23 -4.42
C GLY A 12 9.40 15.67 -3.98
N LYS A 13 8.12 16.07 -3.96
CA LYS A 13 7.72 17.38 -3.43
C LYS A 13 7.77 17.36 -1.91
N SER A 14 8.43 18.35 -1.32
CA SER A 14 8.43 18.53 0.13
C SER A 14 7.06 19.03 0.61
N LEU A 15 6.40 18.24 1.45
CA LEU A 15 5.14 18.60 2.13
C LEU A 15 5.42 19.26 3.49
N VAL A 16 6.47 18.82 4.18
CA VAL A 16 6.93 19.39 5.46
C VAL A 16 8.44 19.56 5.39
N GLN A 17 8.95 20.70 5.83
CA GLN A 17 10.38 21.04 5.80
C GLN A 17 10.78 21.78 7.08
N VAL A 18 11.78 21.26 7.78
CA VAL A 18 12.35 21.88 8.99
C VAL A 18 13.86 21.89 8.85
N GLU A 19 14.45 23.07 8.73
CA GLU A 19 15.90 23.25 8.61
C GLU A 19 16.47 23.91 9.85
N VAL A 20 17.55 23.33 10.37
CA VAL A 20 18.36 23.92 11.45
C VAL A 20 19.66 24.52 10.91
N ASP A 21 20.23 23.92 9.87
CA ASP A 21 21.37 24.44 9.12
C ASP A 21 21.04 24.45 7.62
N ALA A 22 20.60 25.62 7.15
CA ALA A 22 20.23 25.87 5.76
C ALA A 22 21.41 25.72 4.77
N VAL A 23 22.66 25.92 5.24
CA VAL A 23 23.84 25.78 4.39
C VAL A 23 24.07 24.32 4.06
N LEU A 24 23.93 23.44 5.06
CA LEU A 24 24.06 21.99 4.87
C LEU A 24 22.89 21.38 4.08
N CYS A 25 21.70 21.99 4.20
CA CYS A 25 20.46 21.55 3.56
C CYS A 25 20.33 21.93 2.07
N ARG A 26 21.14 22.88 1.58
CA ARG A 26 21.02 23.41 0.22
C ARG A 26 21.18 22.33 -0.86
N GLY A 27 20.16 22.19 -1.71
CA GLY A 27 20.14 21.27 -2.86
C GLY A 27 20.09 19.78 -2.49
N VAL A 28 19.76 19.44 -1.24
CA VAL A 28 19.75 18.06 -0.76
C VAL A 28 18.62 17.24 -1.39
N ILE A 29 17.42 17.81 -1.55
CA ILE A 29 16.28 17.14 -2.19
C ILE A 29 16.62 16.80 -3.64
N GLU A 30 17.17 17.73 -4.41
CA GLU A 30 17.55 17.50 -5.82
C GLU A 30 18.55 16.36 -5.95
N LYS A 31 19.58 16.34 -5.11
CA LYS A 31 20.58 15.26 -5.07
C LYS A 31 19.96 13.92 -4.71
N PHE A 32 19.06 13.90 -3.73
CA PHE A 32 18.31 12.71 -3.35
C PHE A 32 17.49 12.17 -4.54
N LEU A 33 16.79 13.05 -5.26
CA LEU A 33 15.96 12.66 -6.41
C LEU A 33 16.77 12.15 -7.60
N VAL A 34 17.95 12.74 -7.87
CA VAL A 34 18.86 12.25 -8.92
C VAL A 34 19.31 10.81 -8.62
N VAL A 35 19.77 10.55 -7.40
CA VAL A 35 20.20 9.19 -6.99
C VAL A 35 19.03 8.21 -7.01
N SER A 36 17.84 8.65 -6.57
CA SER A 36 16.64 7.81 -6.60
C SER A 36 16.17 7.47 -8.02
N LYS A 37 16.44 8.31 -9.02
CA LYS A 37 16.13 8.04 -10.43
C LYS A 37 17.12 7.07 -11.08
N GLN A 38 18.39 7.11 -10.69
CA GLN A 38 19.44 6.25 -11.26
C GLN A 38 19.33 4.78 -10.82
N GLN A 39 18.80 4.49 -9.63
CA GLN A 39 18.80 3.14 -9.05
C GLN A 39 17.51 2.32 -9.24
N ASN A 40 16.64 2.68 -10.20
CA ASN A 40 15.47 1.91 -10.62
C ASN A 40 14.75 1.11 -9.50
N LYS A 41 14.15 1.88 -8.56
CA LYS A 41 13.04 1.54 -7.62
C LYS A 41 13.34 1.67 -6.12
N HIS A 42 14.58 1.55 -5.66
CA HIS A 42 14.91 1.69 -4.22
C HIS A 42 16.22 2.47 -4.00
N PRO A 43 16.17 3.79 -3.70
CA PRO A 43 17.37 4.51 -3.28
C PRO A 43 17.93 3.88 -2.00
N PRO A 44 19.25 3.93 -1.78
CA PRO A 44 19.84 3.39 -0.57
C PRO A 44 19.35 4.22 0.63
N PRO A 45 19.19 3.60 1.81
CA PRO A 45 18.68 4.28 3.00
C PRO A 45 19.58 5.44 3.44
N VAL A 46 20.86 5.43 3.04
CA VAL A 46 21.83 6.49 3.28
C VAL A 46 22.48 6.89 1.97
N ILE A 47 22.46 8.19 1.67
CA ILE A 47 23.14 8.79 0.51
C ILE A 47 24.16 9.80 1.04
N GLU A 48 25.44 9.55 0.78
CA GLU A 48 26.50 10.49 1.09
C GLU A 48 26.71 11.47 -0.06
N THR A 49 26.68 12.77 0.24
CA THR A 49 27.05 13.84 -0.67
C THR A 49 28.43 14.39 -0.28
N GLU A 50 29.00 15.35 -1.01
CA GLU A 50 30.29 15.95 -0.64
C GLU A 50 30.30 16.59 0.76
N LYS A 51 29.18 17.17 1.21
CA LYS A 51 29.09 17.96 2.44
C LYS A 51 28.21 17.33 3.53
N ALA A 52 27.19 16.54 3.15
CA ALA A 52 26.18 16.00 4.06
C ALA A 52 25.89 14.53 3.81
N ALA A 53 25.33 13.85 4.81
CA ALA A 53 24.70 12.53 4.68
C ALA A 53 23.17 12.69 4.73
N ILE A 54 22.49 12.06 3.79
CA ILE A 54 21.03 12.06 3.65
C ILE A 54 20.53 10.69 4.08
N TYR A 55 19.63 10.66 5.05
CA TYR A 55 19.00 9.45 5.57
C TYR A 55 17.56 9.43 5.10
N SER A 56 17.10 8.30 4.57
CA SER A 56 15.74 8.18 4.02
C SER A 56 15.00 6.98 4.60
N VAL A 57 13.76 7.20 5.02
CA VAL A 57 12.86 6.15 5.53
C VAL A 57 11.49 6.29 4.87
N VAL A 58 10.89 5.16 4.48
CA VAL A 58 9.53 5.11 3.94
C VAL A 58 8.55 4.90 5.09
N PHE A 59 7.47 5.67 5.08
CA PHE A 59 6.35 5.59 6.00
C PHE A 59 5.69 4.20 5.90
N GLN A 60 5.38 3.57 7.04
CA GLN A 60 4.92 2.18 7.08
C GLN A 60 3.46 2.05 6.68
N SER A 61 2.61 2.92 7.22
CA SER A 61 1.17 2.97 6.93
C SER A 61 0.90 3.79 5.66
N THR A 62 1.83 4.65 5.24
CA THR A 62 1.67 5.52 4.07
C THR A 62 2.89 5.43 3.13
N PRO A 63 3.08 4.34 2.36
CA PRO A 63 4.29 4.11 1.56
C PRO A 63 4.56 5.15 0.45
N SER A 64 3.56 5.98 0.14
CA SER A 64 3.65 7.11 -0.77
C SER A 64 4.41 8.32 -0.17
N LEU A 65 4.66 8.34 1.14
CA LEU A 65 5.48 9.34 1.82
C LEU A 65 6.87 8.82 2.15
N ARG A 66 7.84 9.75 2.17
CA ARG A 66 9.22 9.48 2.56
C ARG A 66 9.75 10.56 3.48
N LEU A 67 10.33 10.15 4.60
CA LEU A 67 11.04 11.05 5.51
C LEU A 67 12.51 11.13 5.11
N LEU A 68 13.03 12.34 4.93
CA LEU A 68 14.46 12.60 4.78
C LEU A 68 14.99 13.32 6.01
N ALA A 69 16.13 12.87 6.54
CA ALA A 69 16.91 13.61 7.50
C ALA A 69 18.30 13.90 6.94
N VAL A 70 18.83 15.09 7.23
CA VAL A 70 20.14 15.55 6.76
C VAL A 70 21.05 15.71 7.97
N SER A 71 22.27 15.19 7.91
CA SER A 71 23.28 15.39 8.95
C SER A 71 24.63 15.69 8.32
N ASN A 72 25.54 16.24 9.12
CA ASN A 72 26.95 16.22 8.77
C ASN A 72 27.48 14.77 8.65
N LYS A 73 28.58 14.60 7.91
CA LYS A 73 29.28 13.33 7.76
C LYS A 73 29.78 12.80 9.11
N ARG A 74 30.02 11.49 9.20
CA ARG A 74 30.58 10.78 10.38
C ARG A 74 29.66 10.77 11.60
N LYS A 75 28.38 10.45 11.40
CA LYS A 75 27.43 10.19 12.50
C LYS A 75 26.94 8.76 12.45
N ASN A 76 26.48 8.25 13.59
CA ASN A 76 25.92 6.90 13.70
C ASN A 76 24.66 6.81 12.82
N ALA A 77 24.80 6.19 11.66
CA ALA A 77 23.74 6.08 10.67
C ALA A 77 22.53 5.31 11.21
N MET A 78 22.77 4.25 11.98
CA MET A 78 21.71 3.45 12.60
C MET A 78 20.90 4.24 13.60
N ALA A 79 21.55 5.07 14.43
CA ALA A 79 20.84 5.94 15.37
C ALA A 79 19.93 6.95 14.65
N ILE A 80 20.41 7.56 13.55
CA ILE A 80 19.63 8.52 12.77
C ILE A 80 18.48 7.81 12.03
N LEU A 81 18.71 6.65 11.42
CA LEU A 81 17.66 5.87 10.74
C LEU A 81 16.60 5.36 11.73
N SER A 82 17.02 4.90 12.91
CA SER A 82 16.11 4.49 13.99
C SER A 82 15.24 5.67 14.45
N PHE A 83 15.86 6.84 14.67
CA PHE A 83 15.13 8.08 14.96
C PHE A 83 14.14 8.44 13.84
N CYS A 84 14.56 8.40 12.58
CA CYS A 84 13.70 8.70 11.43
C CYS A 84 12.49 7.75 11.37
N ARG A 85 12.69 6.47 11.66
CA ARG A 85 11.59 5.48 11.73
C ARG A 85 10.63 5.79 12.87
N LYS A 86 11.14 6.06 14.09
CA LYS A 86 10.31 6.46 15.24
C LYS A 86 9.52 7.74 14.94
N LEU A 87 10.16 8.72 14.31
CA LEU A 87 9.56 9.99 13.92
C LEU A 87 8.45 9.83 12.86
N ALA A 88 8.67 8.98 11.86
CA ALA A 88 7.64 8.67 10.86
C ALA A 88 6.43 7.99 11.50
N ASN A 89 6.64 7.02 12.39
CA ASN A 89 5.56 6.36 13.12
C ASN A 89 4.77 7.35 13.98
N LEU A 90 5.45 8.26 14.69
CA LEU A 90 4.80 9.32 15.46
C LEU A 90 3.89 10.20 14.62
N MET A 91 4.32 10.55 13.40
CA MET A 91 3.50 11.32 12.47
C MET A 91 2.30 10.51 11.98
N GLU A 92 2.46 9.23 11.63
CA GLU A 92 1.35 8.37 11.21
C GLU A 92 0.29 8.22 12.30
N THR A 93 0.71 8.13 13.57
CA THR A 93 -0.21 7.94 14.69
C THR A 93 -0.90 9.23 15.13
N TYR A 94 -0.19 10.37 15.14
CA TYR A 94 -0.66 11.58 15.83
C TYR A 94 -0.77 12.83 14.96
N ALA A 95 -0.28 12.84 13.71
CA ALA A 95 -0.38 14.05 12.90
C ALA A 95 -1.82 14.34 12.45
N VAL A 96 -2.64 13.31 12.25
CA VAL A 96 -4.02 13.44 11.76
C VAL A 96 -5.02 13.44 12.93
N PRO A 97 -5.77 14.53 13.16
CA PRO A 97 -6.81 14.55 14.18
C PRO A 97 -7.92 13.55 13.89
N VAL A 98 -8.45 12.91 14.95
CA VAL A 98 -9.57 11.95 14.85
C VAL A 98 -10.81 12.58 14.18
N SER A 99 -11.10 13.85 14.48
CA SER A 99 -12.17 14.62 13.84
C SER A 99 -11.97 14.81 12.33
N PHE A 100 -10.73 14.87 11.86
CA PHE A 100 -10.40 14.96 10.43
C PHE A 100 -10.47 13.60 9.74
N MET A 101 -10.23 12.49 10.47
CA MET A 101 -10.36 11.14 9.94
C MET A 101 -11.80 10.82 9.52
N GLU A 102 -12.80 11.35 10.21
CA GLU A 102 -14.22 11.18 9.83
C GLU A 102 -14.55 11.88 8.50
N HIS A 103 -13.89 13.02 8.20
CA HIS A 103 -14.15 13.81 6.99
C HIS A 103 -13.55 13.19 5.72
N ILE A 104 -12.45 12.43 5.84
CA ILE A 104 -11.74 11.78 4.72
C ILE A 104 -12.46 10.48 4.25
N THR A 105 -13.50 10.01 4.96
CA THR A 105 -14.12 8.73 4.61
C THR A 105 -15.14 8.85 3.46
N GLY A 106 -14.84 8.13 2.37
CA GLY A 106 -15.77 7.89 1.26
C GLY A 106 -15.12 7.39 -0.04
N THR A 107 -13.87 7.79 -0.34
CA THR A 107 -13.22 7.45 -1.64
C THR A 107 -11.70 7.27 -1.61
N THR A 108 -11.00 7.74 -0.57
CA THR A 108 -9.54 7.62 -0.44
C THR A 108 -9.16 6.31 0.25
N LYS A 109 -8.18 5.60 -0.31
CA LYS A 109 -7.63 4.41 0.33
C LYS A 109 -6.97 4.79 1.67
N GLU A 110 -7.04 3.89 2.64
CA GLU A 110 -6.46 4.06 3.97
C GLU A 110 -4.95 4.40 3.93
N GLU A 111 -4.24 3.82 2.96
CA GLU A 111 -2.80 4.02 2.71
C GLU A 111 -2.40 5.44 2.29
N ASP A 112 -3.33 6.30 1.86
CA ASP A 112 -3.04 7.68 1.43
C ASP A 112 -3.63 8.75 2.36
N ARG A 113 -4.23 8.36 3.50
CA ARG A 113 -4.90 9.29 4.42
C ARG A 113 -3.97 10.39 4.93
N LEU A 114 -2.75 10.05 5.35
CA LEU A 114 -1.79 11.04 5.84
C LEU A 114 -1.33 12.00 4.72
N VAL A 115 -1.15 11.51 3.49
CA VAL A 115 -0.82 12.37 2.33
C VAL A 115 -1.91 13.41 2.11
N VAL A 116 -3.16 12.95 2.04
CA VAL A 116 -4.33 13.82 1.83
C VAL A 116 -4.46 14.80 2.99
N ALA A 117 -4.30 14.33 4.22
CA ALA A 117 -4.35 15.17 5.41
C ALA A 117 -3.26 16.26 5.43
N LEU A 118 -2.04 15.95 5.00
CA LEU A 118 -0.96 16.95 4.89
C LEU A 118 -1.18 17.94 3.75
N ILE A 119 -1.92 17.57 2.71
CA ILE A 119 -2.25 18.47 1.59
C ILE A 119 -3.45 19.36 1.93
N GLU A 120 -4.46 18.80 2.61
CA GLU A 120 -5.78 19.45 2.78
C GLU A 120 -5.96 20.10 4.16
N SER A 121 -5.23 19.64 5.20
CA SER A 121 -5.37 20.14 6.56
C SER A 121 -4.13 20.86 7.07
N ARG A 122 -4.35 22.13 7.40
CA ARG A 122 -3.35 23.00 8.04
C ARG A 122 -3.01 22.56 9.46
N GLU A 123 -3.95 21.94 10.16
CA GLU A 123 -3.75 21.39 11.51
C GLU A 123 -2.77 20.21 11.46
N CYS A 124 -2.88 19.34 10.45
CA CYS A 124 -1.98 18.21 10.27
C CYS A 124 -0.53 18.65 9.99
N LEU A 125 -0.34 19.69 9.16
CA LEU A 125 0.98 20.27 8.90
C LEU A 125 1.62 20.83 10.18
N LEU A 126 0.83 21.51 11.01
CA LEU A 126 1.29 22.06 12.27
C LEU A 126 1.66 20.97 13.28
N ASN A 127 0.87 19.89 13.35
CA ASN A 127 1.18 18.72 14.18
C ASN A 127 2.51 18.08 13.75
N CYS A 128 2.72 17.86 12.44
CA CYS A 128 3.99 17.34 11.93
C CYS A 128 5.18 18.26 12.25
N PHE A 129 5.04 19.57 12.07
CA PHE A 129 6.09 20.54 12.42
C PHE A 129 6.47 20.42 13.89
N LEU A 130 5.49 20.43 14.79
CA LEU A 130 5.74 20.40 16.21
C LEU A 130 6.31 19.04 16.66
N ILE A 131 5.82 17.92 16.12
CA ILE A 131 6.41 16.59 16.36
C ILE A 131 7.91 16.61 16.00
N ILE A 132 8.31 17.18 14.85
CA ILE A 132 9.74 17.30 14.48
C ILE A 132 10.50 18.17 15.48
N MET A 133 9.96 19.35 15.81
CA MET A 133 10.58 20.33 16.69
C MET A 133 10.90 19.75 18.06
N TYR A 134 9.94 19.07 18.69
CA TYR A 134 10.11 18.47 20.00
C TYR A 134 11.05 17.25 19.93
N SER A 135 10.97 16.47 18.86
CA SER A 135 11.86 15.33 18.61
C SER A 135 13.33 15.72 18.42
N LEU A 136 13.63 17.01 18.26
CA LEU A 136 14.98 17.56 18.08
C LEU A 136 15.34 18.59 19.17
N SER A 137 16.02 18.16 20.24
CA SER A 137 16.65 19.09 21.19
C SER A 137 18.02 19.53 20.65
N PHE A 138 18.21 20.83 20.41
CA PHE A 138 19.39 21.42 19.74
C PHE A 138 19.93 20.60 18.55
N SER A 139 19.06 20.13 17.65
CA SER A 139 19.43 19.28 16.51
C SER A 139 19.94 17.87 16.87
N TYR A 140 19.73 17.44 18.11
CA TYR A 140 19.96 16.08 18.58
C TYR A 140 18.63 15.34 18.74
N PRO A 141 18.48 14.15 18.14
CA PRO A 141 17.38 13.24 18.41
C PRO A 141 17.12 13.12 19.91
N GLN A 142 15.87 13.30 20.31
CA GLN A 142 15.39 12.93 21.64
C GLN A 142 14.58 11.65 21.53
N GLU A 143 14.69 10.78 22.53
CA GLU A 143 13.72 9.70 22.70
C GLU A 143 12.49 10.31 23.38
N LEU A 144 11.50 10.70 22.58
CA LEU A 144 10.18 11.03 23.08
C LEU A 144 9.33 9.76 23.07
N PRO A 145 8.86 9.28 24.23
CA PRO A 145 7.79 8.30 24.28
C PRO A 145 6.56 8.83 23.53
N LEU A 146 5.86 7.96 22.80
CA LEU A 146 4.64 8.29 22.04
C LEU A 146 3.57 8.93 22.96
N GLU A 147 3.60 8.58 24.24
CA GLU A 147 2.67 8.97 25.30
C GLU A 147 2.87 10.42 25.76
N VAL A 148 4.09 10.97 25.64
CA VAL A 148 4.36 12.40 25.91
C VAL A 148 3.62 13.28 24.91
N LEU A 149 3.43 12.80 23.67
CA LEU A 149 2.68 13.49 22.63
C LEU A 149 1.15 13.30 22.76
N TYR A 150 0.69 12.25 23.47
CA TYR A 150 -0.73 12.10 23.83
C TYR A 150 -1.15 13.16 24.87
N LEU A 151 -0.35 13.35 25.92
CA LEU A 151 -0.52 14.47 26.89
C LEU A 151 -0.47 15.85 26.20
N TRP A 152 0.25 15.91 25.08
CA TRP A 152 0.45 17.13 24.31
C TRP A 152 -0.82 17.56 23.54
N LYS A 153 -1.76 16.65 23.25
CA LYS A 153 -3.09 16.99 22.68
C LYS A 153 -3.89 17.91 23.63
N GLU A 154 -3.75 17.73 24.95
CA GLU A 154 -4.34 18.61 25.97
C GLU A 154 -3.57 19.94 26.13
N TYR A 155 -2.26 19.94 25.90
CA TYR A 155 -1.40 21.13 26.03
C TYR A 155 -1.43 22.05 24.81
N VAL A 156 -1.46 21.52 23.58
CA VAL A 156 -1.58 22.29 22.33
C VAL A 156 -2.96 22.91 22.15
N ALA A 157 -3.98 22.26 22.71
CA ALA A 157 -5.33 22.83 22.80
C ALA A 157 -5.35 24.17 23.57
N LYS A 158 -4.35 24.44 24.42
CA LYS A 158 -4.12 25.78 24.98
C LYS A 158 -3.33 26.61 23.96
N GLU A 159 -4.06 27.37 23.15
CA GLU A 159 -3.56 28.24 22.08
C GLU A 159 -2.26 29.02 22.43
N THR A 160 -1.10 28.42 22.20
CA THR A 160 0.18 29.10 22.47
C THR A 160 0.36 30.30 21.54
N SER A 161 1.17 31.29 21.97
CA SER A 161 1.48 32.48 21.15
C SER A 161 2.10 32.10 19.79
N LEU A 162 2.88 31.01 19.76
CA LEU A 162 3.45 30.39 18.55
C LEU A 162 2.37 29.81 17.64
N PHE A 163 1.41 29.07 18.20
CA PHE A 163 0.25 28.53 17.48
C PHE A 163 -0.57 29.65 16.82
N LYS A 164 -0.84 30.74 17.56
CA LYS A 164 -1.55 31.92 17.04
C LYS A 164 -0.79 32.60 15.89
N ARG A 165 0.53 32.69 15.98
CA ARG A 165 1.39 33.31 14.95
C ARG A 165 1.43 32.49 13.67
N ILE A 166 1.59 31.17 13.79
CA ILE A 166 1.63 30.25 12.63
C ILE A 166 0.25 30.14 11.98
N LYS A 167 -0.83 30.07 12.76
CA LYS A 167 -2.22 30.11 12.27
C LYS A 167 -2.51 31.37 11.44
N LYS A 168 -2.05 32.54 11.91
CA LYS A 168 -2.20 33.82 11.20
C LYS A 168 -1.38 33.91 9.91
N SER A 169 -0.25 33.20 9.82
CA SER A 169 0.56 33.10 8.59
C SER A 169 -0.11 32.15 7.58
N LEU A 170 -0.61 31.01 8.07
CA LEU A 170 -1.38 30.04 7.30
C LEU A 170 -2.68 30.64 6.73
N GLU A 171 -3.31 31.59 7.40
CA GLU A 171 -4.51 32.29 6.90
C GLU A 171 -4.24 33.15 5.64
N ARG A 172 -2.98 33.51 5.35
CA ARG A 172 -2.60 34.41 4.24
C ARG A 172 -2.15 33.68 2.96
N SER A 173 -1.76 32.41 3.05
CA SER A 173 -1.30 31.59 1.90
C SER A 173 -1.68 30.11 2.08
N PRO A 174 -2.08 29.39 1.02
CA PRO A 174 -2.30 27.93 1.08
C PRO A 174 -1.00 27.12 1.19
N TYR A 175 0.17 27.76 1.02
CA TYR A 175 1.49 27.16 1.20
C TYR A 175 2.20 27.83 2.39
N LEU A 176 2.76 27.04 3.30
CA LEU A 176 3.80 27.52 4.21
C LEU A 176 5.08 27.63 3.38
N GLU A 177 5.51 28.86 3.09
CA GLU A 177 6.87 29.05 2.58
C GLU A 177 7.86 28.65 3.69
N PRO A 178 9.02 28.05 3.38
CA PRO A 178 10.03 27.68 4.39
C PRO A 178 10.46 28.85 5.30
N THR A 179 10.24 30.10 4.86
CA THR A 179 10.48 31.34 5.62
C THR A 179 9.40 31.66 6.65
N ASP A 180 8.19 31.10 6.53
CA ASP A 180 7.05 31.33 7.43
C ASP A 180 7.07 30.39 8.65
N ILE A 181 7.84 29.30 8.55
CA ILE A 181 8.09 28.36 9.63
C ILE A 181 9.19 28.99 10.52
N PRO A 182 8.90 29.31 11.80
CA PRO A 182 9.91 29.88 12.67
C PRO A 182 11.10 28.93 12.81
N THR A 183 12.31 29.47 12.69
CA THR A 183 13.52 28.69 12.94
C THR A 183 13.47 28.09 14.35
N MET A 184 14.13 26.94 14.56
CA MET A 184 14.25 26.31 15.90
C MET A 184 14.65 27.31 16.99
N LYS A 185 15.48 28.30 16.62
CA LYS A 185 16.01 29.35 17.49
C LYS A 185 14.96 30.41 17.87
N GLU A 186 14.02 30.72 16.99
CA GLU A 186 12.94 31.68 17.21
C GLU A 186 11.78 31.07 18.01
N ALA A 187 11.39 29.82 17.70
CA ALA A 187 10.35 29.11 18.42
C ALA A 187 10.71 28.95 19.91
N ARG A 188 11.99 28.69 20.22
CA ARG A 188 12.48 28.55 21.60
C ARG A 188 12.50 29.82 22.42
N LYS A 189 12.68 31.00 21.79
CA LYS A 189 12.62 32.28 22.51
C LYS A 189 11.20 32.68 22.89
N ALA A 190 10.20 32.13 22.21
CA ALA A 190 8.79 32.49 22.37
C ALA A 190 8.00 31.56 23.30
N ASP A 191 8.58 30.43 23.75
CA ASP A 191 7.84 29.36 24.39
C ASP A 191 8.42 28.98 25.78
N THR A 192 7.83 29.51 26.85
CA THR A 192 8.13 29.15 28.26
C THR A 192 7.67 27.74 28.64
N SER A 193 6.88 27.07 27.79
CA SER A 193 6.32 25.73 28.00
C SER A 193 7.35 24.60 27.94
N LEU A 194 8.49 24.84 27.26
CA LEU A 194 9.56 23.85 27.10
C LEU A 194 10.26 23.54 28.43
N ALA A 195 10.37 24.53 29.32
CA ALA A 195 10.97 24.38 30.64
C ALA A 195 10.12 23.51 31.58
N CYS A 196 8.78 23.62 31.50
CA CYS A 196 7.85 22.81 32.30
C CYS A 196 7.83 21.33 31.85
N LEU A 197 7.98 21.08 30.55
CA LEU A 197 8.20 19.73 30.02
C LEU A 197 9.57 19.16 30.43
N GLN A 198 10.59 20.01 30.51
CA GLN A 198 11.95 19.63 30.93
C GLN A 198 12.07 19.34 32.43
N GLU A 199 11.34 20.04 33.30
CA GLU A 199 11.29 19.73 34.74
C GLU A 199 10.56 18.39 35.01
N GLY A 200 9.64 17.98 34.12
CA GLY A 200 9.05 16.65 34.10
C GLY A 200 10.00 15.52 33.67
N LEU A 201 11.18 15.84 33.13
CA LEU A 201 12.14 14.83 32.62
C LEU A 201 12.89 14.06 33.70
N ASN A 202 12.78 14.46 34.98
CA ASN A 202 13.43 13.78 36.11
C ASN A 202 12.64 12.55 36.63
N GLY A 203 11.76 11.94 35.83
CA GLY A 203 10.91 10.81 36.21
C GLY A 203 10.51 9.90 35.05
N VAL A 204 9.61 8.94 35.31
CA VAL A 204 9.07 8.00 34.31
C VAL A 204 8.28 8.76 33.24
N LEU A 205 8.74 8.74 31.98
CA LEU A 205 8.21 9.59 30.90
C LEU A 205 7.08 8.97 30.08
N TRP A 206 7.02 7.64 30.04
CA TRP A 206 6.05 6.90 29.23
C TRP A 206 4.74 6.63 29.98
N ARG A 207 4.60 7.09 31.23
CA ARG A 207 3.39 6.89 32.04
C ARG A 207 2.97 8.19 32.76
N PRO A 208 1.82 8.77 32.41
CA PRO A 208 1.27 9.93 33.12
C PRO A 208 0.98 9.67 34.60
N ARG A 209 1.17 10.69 35.44
CA ARG A 209 0.75 10.63 36.86
C ARG A 209 -0.75 10.91 36.99
N GLY A 210 -1.38 10.29 37.97
CA GLY A 210 -2.79 10.55 38.32
C GLY A 210 -3.81 9.78 37.48
N LEU A 211 -3.39 8.75 36.74
CA LEU A 211 -4.29 7.83 36.05
C LEU A 211 -5.20 7.12 37.06
N LEU A 212 -6.50 7.08 36.75
CA LEU A 212 -7.52 6.45 37.57
C LEU A 212 -8.43 5.62 36.68
N TYR A 213 -8.60 4.35 37.04
CA TYR A 213 -9.48 3.41 36.38
C TYR A 213 -10.54 2.92 37.35
N GLN A 214 -11.75 2.68 36.84
CA GLN A 214 -12.81 2.04 37.63
C GLN A 214 -12.46 0.61 38.01
N ARG A 215 -11.70 -0.07 37.14
CA ARG A 215 -11.16 -1.43 37.34
C ARG A 215 -9.72 -1.47 36.87
N ASN A 216 -8.85 -2.07 37.67
CA ASN A 216 -7.45 -2.25 37.33
C ASN A 216 -7.30 -3.62 36.66
N GLU A 217 -7.11 -3.62 35.34
CA GLU A 217 -7.11 -4.81 34.50
C GLU A 217 -5.88 -4.80 33.57
N VAL A 218 -5.30 -5.98 33.34
CA VAL A 218 -4.16 -6.18 32.44
C VAL A 218 -4.44 -7.37 31.54
N PHE A 219 -4.39 -7.16 30.23
CA PHE A 219 -4.48 -8.22 29.22
C PHE A 219 -3.12 -8.44 28.59
N ILE A 220 -2.70 -9.69 28.45
CA ILE A 220 -1.41 -10.07 27.89
C ILE A 220 -1.66 -10.94 26.67
N ASP A 221 -1.32 -10.42 25.50
CA ASP A 221 -1.42 -11.13 24.24
C ASP A 221 -0.01 -11.61 23.83
N ILE A 222 0.19 -12.93 23.81
CA ILE A 222 1.39 -13.56 23.26
C ILE A 222 1.05 -14.06 21.86
N THR A 223 1.68 -13.49 20.84
CA THR A 223 1.53 -13.94 19.45
C THR A 223 2.87 -14.39 18.90
N GLU A 224 2.93 -15.64 18.43
CA GLU A 224 4.07 -16.20 17.72
C GLU A 224 3.85 -16.19 16.21
N TYR A 225 4.87 -15.80 15.46
CA TYR A 225 4.90 -15.77 14.01
C TYR A 225 5.92 -16.80 13.51
N LEU A 226 5.43 -17.87 12.89
CA LEU A 226 6.25 -18.91 12.29
C LEU A 226 6.71 -18.50 10.88
N GLU A 227 8.02 -18.55 10.68
CA GLU A 227 8.69 -18.40 9.39
C GLU A 227 9.43 -19.69 9.07
N CYS A 228 9.08 -20.33 7.96
CA CYS A 228 9.73 -21.56 7.53
C CYS A 228 9.88 -21.67 6.01
N ILE A 229 10.99 -22.26 5.58
CA ILE A 229 11.34 -22.45 4.18
C ILE A 229 11.72 -23.91 3.96
N TYR A 230 11.03 -24.55 3.03
CA TYR A 230 11.27 -25.92 2.62
C TYR A 230 11.87 -25.97 1.22
N SER A 231 12.86 -26.83 1.05
CA SER A 231 13.35 -27.22 -0.28
C SER A 231 12.26 -27.95 -1.08
N SER A 232 12.43 -28.04 -2.40
CA SER A 232 11.50 -28.78 -3.27
C SER A 232 11.39 -30.26 -2.90
N SER A 233 12.46 -30.87 -2.39
CA SER A 233 12.47 -32.25 -1.86
C SER A 233 11.75 -32.41 -0.51
N GLY A 234 11.30 -31.30 0.10
CA GLY A 234 10.60 -31.30 1.37
C GLY A 234 11.47 -31.27 2.61
N LYS A 235 12.79 -31.09 2.45
CA LYS A 235 13.68 -30.83 3.59
C LYS A 235 13.55 -29.38 4.06
N GLU A 236 13.31 -29.19 5.36
CA GLU A 236 13.33 -27.88 6.02
C GLU A 236 14.74 -27.27 5.88
N THR A 237 14.80 -26.05 5.35
CA THR A 237 16.06 -25.31 5.13
C THR A 237 16.29 -24.27 6.21
N SER A 238 15.22 -23.59 6.63
CA SER A 238 15.24 -22.63 7.73
C SER A 238 13.86 -22.65 8.38
N SER A 239 13.84 -22.59 9.70
CA SER A 239 12.61 -22.39 10.46
C SER A 239 12.90 -21.60 11.73
N GLN A 240 12.11 -20.58 11.98
CA GLN A 240 12.22 -19.73 13.16
C GLN A 240 10.85 -19.22 13.58
N VAL A 241 10.72 -18.93 14.87
CA VAL A 241 9.55 -18.26 15.43
C VAL A 241 9.97 -16.90 15.97
N LYS A 242 9.21 -15.88 15.59
CA LYS A 242 9.26 -14.55 16.21
C LYS A 242 8.05 -14.38 17.13
N GLY A 243 8.28 -14.27 18.42
CA GLY A 243 7.23 -13.99 19.40
C GLY A 243 7.12 -12.51 19.75
N VAL A 244 5.89 -12.05 19.97
CA VAL A 244 5.57 -10.68 20.39
C VAL A 244 4.66 -10.75 21.61
N VAL A 245 5.04 -10.06 22.69
CA VAL A 245 4.23 -9.94 23.90
C VAL A 245 3.68 -8.52 23.98
N VAL A 246 2.37 -8.38 23.79
CA VAL A 246 1.63 -7.12 23.85
C VAL A 246 0.86 -7.06 25.16
N LEU A 247 0.97 -5.95 25.87
CA LEU A 247 0.20 -5.66 27.07
C LEU A 247 -0.87 -4.61 26.74
N HIS A 248 -2.09 -4.84 27.23
CA HIS A 248 -3.13 -3.82 27.37
C HIS A 248 -3.28 -3.53 28.86
N PHE A 249 -2.70 -2.41 29.29
CA PHE A 249 -2.47 -2.12 30.70
C PHE A 249 -3.36 -0.96 31.16
N PHE A 250 -4.45 -1.30 31.85
CA PHE A 250 -5.46 -0.35 32.32
C PHE A 250 -5.48 -0.36 33.84
N SER A 251 -4.53 0.34 34.48
CA SER A 251 -4.47 0.40 35.94
C SER A 251 -4.13 1.79 36.44
N SER A 252 -4.51 2.09 37.67
CA SER A 252 -4.40 3.41 38.29
C SER A 252 -2.98 3.67 38.78
N GLY A 253 -2.58 4.94 38.92
CA GLY A 253 -1.30 5.30 39.54
C GLY A 253 -0.06 4.97 38.69
N MET A 254 1.03 4.60 39.36
CA MET A 254 2.37 4.28 38.82
C MET A 254 2.81 2.87 39.29
N PRO A 255 2.18 1.79 38.76
CA PRO A 255 2.45 0.44 39.26
C PRO A 255 3.82 -0.05 38.81
N GLU A 256 4.49 -0.77 39.70
CA GLU A 256 5.72 -1.50 39.44
C GLU A 256 5.39 -2.95 39.12
N CYS A 257 5.81 -3.41 37.94
CA CYS A 257 5.53 -4.74 37.44
C CYS A 257 6.77 -5.62 37.46
N ARG A 258 6.59 -6.91 37.79
CA ARG A 258 7.61 -7.96 37.65
C ARG A 258 7.02 -9.16 36.95
N MET A 259 7.54 -9.51 35.79
CA MET A 259 7.09 -10.64 34.99
C MET A 259 8.14 -11.75 34.96
N LEU A 260 7.73 -12.96 35.32
CA LEU A 260 8.53 -14.17 35.23
C LEU A 260 8.10 -14.97 34.00
N ILE A 261 9.08 -15.43 33.21
CA ILE A 261 8.87 -16.25 32.02
C ILE A 261 9.61 -17.58 32.18
N ASN A 262 9.20 -18.60 31.43
CA ASN A 262 9.87 -19.91 31.43
C ASN A 262 11.19 -19.93 30.63
N SER A 263 11.97 -18.86 30.65
CA SER A 263 13.28 -18.77 30.01
C SER A 263 14.29 -18.13 30.95
N LYS A 264 15.55 -18.57 30.89
CA LYS A 264 16.64 -17.94 31.64
C LYS A 264 16.99 -16.61 30.99
N LEU A 265 16.85 -15.51 31.72
CA LEU A 265 17.21 -14.18 31.21
C LEU A 265 18.69 -13.90 31.40
N THR A 266 19.35 -14.62 32.31
CA THR A 266 20.77 -14.46 32.63
C THR A 266 21.58 -15.75 32.53
N LYS A 267 22.89 -15.62 32.27
CA LYS A 267 23.85 -16.74 32.25
C LYS A 267 24.31 -17.20 33.64
N LYS A 268 23.88 -16.52 34.72
CA LYS A 268 24.24 -16.89 36.09
C LYS A 268 23.39 -18.10 36.51
N GLN A 269 24.00 -19.07 37.20
CA GLN A 269 23.26 -20.20 37.76
C GLN A 269 22.19 -19.67 38.73
N GLN A 270 20.92 -20.01 38.48
CA GLN A 270 19.85 -19.76 39.43
C GLN A 270 20.17 -20.45 40.75
N VAL A 271 20.34 -19.67 41.81
CA VAL A 271 20.18 -20.19 43.17
C VAL A 271 18.68 -20.34 43.38
N VAL A 272 18.15 -21.52 43.08
CA VAL A 272 16.79 -21.88 43.50
C VAL A 272 16.81 -22.01 45.02
N ALA A 273 16.44 -20.94 45.72
CA ALA A 273 15.93 -20.99 47.09
C ALA A 273 15.28 -19.66 47.49
N HIS A 274 13.98 -19.52 47.20
CA HIS A 274 13.11 -18.82 48.14
C HIS A 274 12.20 -19.85 48.79
N LYS A 275 12.62 -20.33 49.96
CA LYS A 275 11.72 -20.82 51.00
C LYS A 275 10.95 -19.61 51.54
N GLY A 276 9.96 -19.17 50.79
CA GLY A 276 8.98 -18.18 51.19
C GLY A 276 7.64 -18.64 50.64
N THR A 277 6.59 -18.56 51.46
CA THR A 277 5.21 -18.88 51.06
C THR A 277 4.89 -18.28 49.70
N PRO A 278 4.31 -19.05 48.76
CA PRO A 278 3.89 -18.48 47.49
C PRO A 278 2.79 -17.46 47.79
N ASP A 279 3.05 -16.18 47.56
CA ASP A 279 1.97 -15.19 47.45
C ASP A 279 1.15 -15.57 46.22
N THR A 280 0.07 -16.29 46.50
CA THR A 280 -0.78 -16.94 45.53
C THR A 280 -1.76 -15.94 44.92
N ASP A 281 -1.32 -15.17 43.93
CA ASP A 281 -2.20 -14.32 43.09
C ASP A 281 -2.27 -14.77 41.63
N LEU A 282 -2.04 -16.07 41.39
CA LEU A 282 -2.43 -16.82 40.20
C LEU A 282 -3.07 -18.17 40.55
N LYS A 283 -3.81 -18.25 41.68
CA LYS A 283 -4.75 -19.36 41.95
C LYS A 283 -5.98 -19.21 41.04
N GLY A 284 -5.78 -19.52 39.76
CA GLY A 284 -6.85 -19.50 38.76
C GLY A 284 -6.50 -20.13 37.42
N ILE A 285 -5.21 -20.32 37.09
CA ILE A 285 -4.80 -20.79 35.76
C ILE A 285 -3.98 -22.09 35.80
N ALA A 286 -3.57 -22.58 36.97
CA ALA A 286 -2.91 -23.89 37.11
C ALA A 286 -3.84 -25.10 36.83
N GLY A 287 -5.09 -24.87 36.38
CA GLY A 287 -6.08 -25.91 36.08
C GLY A 287 -6.69 -25.85 34.68
N VAL A 288 -6.29 -24.90 33.81
CA VAL A 288 -6.77 -24.83 32.42
C VAL A 288 -5.56 -24.54 31.52
N VAL A 289 -5.26 -25.51 30.65
CA VAL A 289 -4.12 -25.59 29.70
C VAL A 289 -2.81 -26.13 30.31
N GLY A 290 -2.34 -27.26 29.79
CA GLY A 290 -1.24 -28.07 30.31
C GLY A 290 0.15 -27.45 30.13
N VAL A 291 0.47 -26.44 30.92
CA VAL A 291 1.79 -25.80 30.91
C VAL A 291 2.82 -26.66 31.65
N SER A 292 3.65 -27.40 30.91
CA SER A 292 4.84 -28.06 31.45
C SER A 292 5.89 -27.03 31.85
N SER A 293 6.38 -27.10 33.08
CA SER A 293 7.47 -26.30 33.65
C SER A 293 8.83 -26.66 33.05
N GLU A 294 9.02 -26.45 31.76
CA GLU A 294 10.32 -26.62 31.09
C GLU A 294 10.87 -25.30 30.62
N SER A 295 12.16 -25.09 30.91
CA SER A 295 12.87 -23.87 30.56
C SER A 295 13.19 -23.86 29.07
N ILE A 296 12.70 -22.87 28.33
CA ILE A 296 13.07 -22.63 26.94
C ILE A 296 14.32 -21.74 26.86
N THR A 297 15.13 -21.93 25.82
CA THR A 297 16.31 -21.09 25.56
C THR A 297 16.04 -20.22 24.35
N LEU A 298 15.79 -18.94 24.57
CA LEU A 298 15.54 -17.95 23.53
C LEU A 298 16.86 -17.51 22.88
N ASP A 299 16.84 -17.25 21.57
CA ASP A 299 18.04 -16.79 20.85
C ASP A 299 18.36 -15.32 21.18
N ASP A 300 17.32 -14.48 21.15
CA ASP A 300 17.40 -13.07 21.49
C ASP A 300 16.05 -12.54 21.98
N ILE A 301 16.12 -11.51 22.84
CA ILE A 301 14.97 -10.80 23.40
C ILE A 301 15.23 -9.31 23.23
N LYS A 302 14.23 -8.60 22.71
CA LYS A 302 14.19 -7.15 22.58
C LYS A 302 13.12 -6.61 23.52
N TYR A 303 13.51 -5.75 24.44
CA TYR A 303 12.62 -5.16 25.43
C TYR A 303 12.09 -3.79 25.00
N HIS A 304 10.93 -3.42 25.53
CA HIS A 304 10.44 -2.05 25.54
C HIS A 304 11.33 -1.15 26.41
N SER A 305 11.40 0.15 26.10
CA SER A 305 12.20 1.12 26.85
C SER A 305 11.78 1.28 28.31
N CYS A 306 10.59 0.79 28.69
CA CYS A 306 10.11 0.81 30.07
C CYS A 306 10.73 -0.26 30.98
N VAL A 307 11.45 -1.24 30.39
CA VAL A 307 12.08 -2.34 31.12
C VAL A 307 13.43 -1.90 31.67
N ASP A 308 13.64 -2.11 32.96
CA ASP A 308 14.92 -1.87 33.62
C ASP A 308 15.83 -3.08 33.48
N TRP A 309 16.66 -3.08 32.44
CA TRP A 309 17.60 -4.17 32.13
C TRP A 309 18.56 -4.50 33.28
N LYS A 310 18.90 -3.55 34.16
CA LYS A 310 19.76 -3.82 35.33
C LYS A 310 19.03 -4.73 36.32
N GLN A 311 17.77 -4.42 36.59
CA GLN A 311 16.92 -5.25 37.45
C GLN A 311 16.62 -6.61 36.81
N VAL A 312 16.52 -6.69 35.47
CA VAL A 312 16.39 -7.97 34.78
C VAL A 312 17.59 -8.87 35.04
N GLU A 313 18.80 -8.32 34.99
CA GLU A 313 20.04 -9.07 35.25
C GLU A 313 20.19 -9.50 36.71
N GLU A 314 19.68 -8.70 37.65
CA GLU A 314 19.79 -8.96 39.08
C GLU A 314 18.72 -9.94 39.59
N LEU A 315 17.49 -9.81 39.10
CA LEU A 315 16.33 -10.53 39.62
C LEU A 315 15.87 -11.70 38.75
N ASP A 316 16.47 -11.90 37.57
CA ASP A 316 16.04 -12.87 36.54
C ASP A 316 14.53 -12.72 36.23
N ALA A 317 14.04 -11.48 36.26
CA ALA A 317 12.64 -11.10 36.13
C ALA A 317 12.51 -9.81 35.33
N ILE A 318 11.53 -9.73 34.44
CA ILE A 318 11.30 -8.54 33.61
C ILE A 318 10.61 -7.48 34.47
N CYS A 319 11.39 -6.48 34.90
CA CYS A 319 10.95 -5.41 35.79
C CYS A 319 10.68 -4.13 35.01
N PHE A 320 9.50 -3.52 35.17
CA PHE A 320 9.09 -2.34 34.41
C PHE A 320 7.98 -1.55 35.11
N ILE A 321 7.89 -0.25 34.78
CA ILE A 321 6.68 0.54 35.02
C ILE A 321 5.97 0.64 33.67
N PRO A 322 4.74 0.13 33.49
CA PRO A 322 4.11 0.02 32.17
C PRO A 322 3.59 1.37 31.66
N PRO A 323 3.78 1.68 30.35
CA PRO A 323 2.93 2.65 29.67
C PRO A 323 1.44 2.35 29.87
N ASP A 324 0.62 3.38 29.72
CA ASP A 324 -0.82 3.25 29.81
C ASP A 324 -1.42 2.80 28.46
N GLY A 325 -2.42 1.91 28.50
CA GLY A 325 -3.03 1.36 27.29
C GLY A 325 -2.24 0.23 26.65
N THR A 326 -2.24 0.16 25.31
CA THR A 326 -1.69 -0.98 24.55
C THR A 326 -0.26 -0.71 24.09
N PHE A 327 0.69 -1.58 24.46
CA PHE A 327 2.08 -1.49 24.02
C PHE A 327 2.76 -2.87 23.93
N THR A 328 3.78 -3.00 23.07
CA THR A 328 4.62 -4.21 23.00
C THR A 328 5.67 -4.16 24.10
N LEU A 329 5.59 -5.08 25.07
CA LEU A 329 6.55 -5.18 26.17
C LEU A 329 7.87 -5.80 25.72
N LEU A 330 7.82 -6.87 24.93
CA LEU A 330 9.00 -7.51 24.38
C LEU A 330 8.70 -8.25 23.08
N GLU A 331 9.76 -8.45 22.30
CA GLU A 331 9.82 -9.35 21.16
C GLU A 331 10.91 -10.40 21.42
N TYR A 332 10.70 -11.66 21.07
CA TYR A 332 11.71 -12.71 21.19
C TYR A 332 11.82 -13.51 19.90
N ARG A 333 12.93 -14.23 19.73
CA ARG A 333 13.15 -15.12 18.60
C ARG A 333 13.70 -16.47 19.06
N LEU A 334 13.27 -17.54 18.38
CA LEU A 334 13.77 -18.88 18.60
C LEU A 334 13.88 -19.62 17.25
N SER A 335 15.08 -20.10 16.93
CA SER A 335 15.37 -20.81 15.68
C SER A 335 15.15 -22.32 15.82
N ASN A 336 15.06 -23.02 14.69
CA ASN A 336 14.90 -24.48 14.59
C ASN A 336 13.58 -25.01 15.17
N VAL A 337 12.51 -24.22 15.10
CA VAL A 337 11.17 -24.64 15.52
C VAL A 337 10.48 -25.31 14.34
N LYS A 338 10.14 -26.60 14.44
CA LYS A 338 9.46 -27.29 13.33
C LYS A 338 8.04 -26.76 13.16
N SER A 339 7.65 -26.48 11.92
CA SER A 339 6.24 -26.21 11.60
C SER A 339 5.38 -27.42 11.98
N PRO A 340 4.18 -27.24 12.57
CA PRO A 340 3.28 -28.34 12.90
C PRO A 340 2.65 -28.98 11.64
N LEU A 341 2.44 -28.15 10.60
CA LEU A 341 1.94 -28.57 9.30
C LEU A 341 3.09 -28.75 8.31
N LEU A 342 3.06 -29.87 7.58
CA LEU A 342 3.86 -30.11 6.39
C LEU A 342 2.94 -30.08 5.18
N VAL A 343 3.23 -29.18 4.25
CA VAL A 343 2.56 -29.13 2.95
C VAL A 343 3.52 -29.66 1.90
N GLU A 344 3.08 -30.69 1.18
CA GLU A 344 3.78 -31.28 0.05
C GLU A 344 3.03 -30.93 -1.22
N GLY A 345 3.77 -30.69 -2.29
CA GLY A 345 3.20 -30.37 -3.59
C GLY A 345 4.06 -30.90 -4.72
N VAL A 346 3.42 -31.61 -5.63
CA VAL A 346 4.02 -32.13 -6.86
C VAL A 346 3.28 -31.52 -8.04
N GLY A 347 4.02 -31.05 -9.04
CA GLY A 347 3.45 -30.49 -10.25
C GLY A 347 4.16 -31.04 -11.48
N TYR A 348 3.39 -31.44 -12.49
CA TYR A 348 3.94 -31.86 -13.77
C TYR A 348 3.11 -31.32 -14.93
N CYS A 349 3.82 -30.91 -16.00
CA CYS A 349 3.20 -30.46 -17.24
C CYS A 349 2.87 -31.66 -18.13
N LYS A 350 1.71 -31.65 -18.77
CA LYS A 350 1.34 -32.64 -19.78
C LYS A 350 2.06 -32.37 -21.10
N GLU A 351 2.05 -33.34 -22.02
CA GLU A 351 2.82 -33.35 -23.28
C GLU A 351 2.62 -32.08 -24.14
N GLU A 352 1.40 -31.50 -24.17
CA GLU A 352 1.07 -30.31 -24.96
C GLU A 352 1.45 -28.97 -24.29
N GLN A 353 2.04 -28.99 -23.08
CA GLN A 353 2.52 -27.83 -22.30
C GLN A 353 1.49 -26.73 -21.98
N MET A 354 0.23 -26.90 -22.38
CA MET A 354 -0.91 -26.04 -22.05
C MET A 354 -1.64 -26.51 -20.78
N GLU A 355 -1.33 -27.71 -20.30
CA GLU A 355 -1.97 -28.32 -19.15
C GLU A 355 -0.93 -28.75 -18.12
N ALA A 356 -1.24 -28.57 -16.83
CA ALA A 356 -0.47 -29.12 -15.72
C ALA A 356 -1.39 -29.80 -14.72
N THR A 357 -0.89 -30.86 -14.09
CA THR A 357 -1.52 -31.47 -12.92
C THR A 357 -0.80 -30.98 -11.68
N ILE A 358 -1.55 -30.59 -10.65
CA ILE A 358 -1.02 -30.33 -9.31
C ILE A 358 -1.60 -31.32 -8.31
N GLU A 359 -0.73 -31.85 -7.45
CA GLU A 359 -1.09 -32.70 -6.33
C GLU A 359 -0.58 -32.08 -5.05
N LEU A 360 -1.50 -31.75 -4.14
CA LEU A 360 -1.21 -31.11 -2.86
C LEU A 360 -1.59 -32.06 -1.73
N VAL A 361 -0.71 -32.18 -0.74
CA VAL A 361 -0.94 -32.94 0.49
C VAL A 361 -0.64 -32.07 1.70
N VAL A 362 -1.59 -31.95 2.62
CA VAL A 362 -1.40 -31.30 3.91
C VAL A 362 -1.46 -32.39 4.98
N LYS A 363 -0.38 -32.52 5.75
CA LYS A 363 -0.28 -33.52 6.82
C LYS A 363 0.48 -32.96 8.03
N SER A 364 0.46 -33.71 9.13
CA SER A 364 1.28 -33.38 10.30
C SER A 364 2.77 -33.56 9.99
N ASN A 365 3.57 -32.56 10.34
CA ASN A 365 5.05 -32.62 10.26
C ASN A 365 5.68 -33.19 11.54
N LEU A 366 4.90 -33.25 12.62
CA LEU A 366 5.40 -33.62 13.94
C LEU A 366 5.35 -35.14 14.10
N SER A 367 6.36 -35.82 13.57
CA SER A 367 6.61 -37.23 13.89
C SER A 367 7.25 -37.31 15.29
N ASN A 368 6.48 -37.64 16.32
CA ASN A 368 6.95 -38.07 17.65
C ASN A 368 7.95 -37.14 18.41
N GLN A 369 8.12 -35.87 18.02
CA GLN A 369 8.90 -34.89 18.80
C GLN A 369 8.00 -33.73 19.25
N MET A 370 7.71 -33.78 20.55
CA MET A 370 7.11 -32.78 21.46
C MET A 370 5.59 -32.51 21.44
N ARG A 371 4.98 -32.88 22.58
CA ARG A 371 3.98 -32.21 23.45
C ARG A 371 2.64 -31.71 22.92
N LEU A 372 2.45 -31.51 21.63
CA LEU A 372 1.15 -31.11 21.10
C LEU A 372 0.34 -32.37 20.77
N PHE A 373 -0.15 -33.09 21.79
CA PHE A 373 -0.93 -34.31 21.57
C PHE A 373 -2.23 -34.06 20.78
N GLU A 374 -2.71 -32.82 20.67
CA GLU A 374 -3.89 -32.45 19.86
C GLU A 374 -3.84 -31.00 19.34
N TRP A 375 -2.76 -30.57 18.68
CA TRP A 375 -2.81 -29.24 18.04
C TRP A 375 -3.88 -29.20 16.95
N LYS A 376 -4.57 -28.06 16.86
CA LYS A 376 -5.61 -27.79 15.86
C LYS A 376 -5.29 -26.47 15.19
N ALA A 377 -4.90 -26.53 13.92
CA ALA A 377 -4.75 -25.36 13.09
C ALA A 377 -6.11 -24.99 12.51
N GLU A 378 -6.51 -23.74 12.61
CA GLU A 378 -7.71 -23.17 12.03
C GLU A 378 -7.36 -22.24 10.86
N GLN A 379 -8.34 -22.01 9.98
CA GLN A 379 -8.21 -21.08 8.85
C GLN A 379 -6.99 -21.40 7.96
N VAL A 380 -6.77 -22.68 7.69
CA VAL A 380 -5.62 -23.16 6.92
C VAL A 380 -5.86 -22.85 5.44
N VAL A 381 -5.02 -22.02 4.84
CA VAL A 381 -5.06 -21.65 3.43
C VAL A 381 -3.75 -22.04 2.78
N VAL A 382 -3.82 -22.96 1.82
CA VAL A 382 -2.70 -23.30 0.94
C VAL A 382 -2.86 -22.51 -0.35
N ALA A 383 -1.99 -21.52 -0.56
CA ALA A 383 -1.94 -20.70 -1.76
C ALA A 383 -0.80 -21.20 -2.66
N VAL A 384 -1.10 -21.48 -3.91
CA VAL A 384 -0.13 -21.93 -4.91
C VAL A 384 -0.03 -20.87 -5.99
N GLU A 385 1.15 -20.26 -6.12
CA GLU A 385 1.47 -19.38 -7.23
C GLU A 385 1.65 -20.23 -8.49
N LEU A 386 0.84 -19.98 -9.52
CA LEU A 386 0.92 -20.69 -10.80
C LEU A 386 1.93 -20.00 -11.73
N PRO A 387 2.53 -20.72 -12.68
CA PRO A 387 3.53 -20.14 -13.59
C PRO A 387 2.95 -19.04 -14.50
N GLN A 388 1.63 -19.09 -14.76
CA GLN A 388 0.89 -18.08 -15.49
C GLN A 388 -0.61 -18.15 -15.15
N ARG A 389 -1.41 -17.27 -15.75
CA ARG A 389 -2.86 -17.18 -15.49
C ARG A 389 -3.57 -18.48 -15.93
N PRO A 390 -4.32 -19.14 -15.04
CA PRO A 390 -5.12 -20.31 -15.42
C PRO A 390 -6.35 -19.88 -16.24
N LEU A 391 -6.59 -20.55 -17.37
CA LEU A 391 -7.83 -20.44 -18.14
C LEU A 391 -8.95 -21.25 -17.49
N GLN A 392 -8.63 -22.48 -17.05
CA GLN A 392 -9.56 -23.39 -16.41
C GLN A 392 -8.85 -24.23 -15.35
N VAL A 393 -9.54 -24.50 -14.23
CA VAL A 393 -9.09 -25.42 -13.19
C VAL A 393 -10.16 -26.50 -12.99
N LYS A 394 -9.77 -27.76 -13.06
CA LYS A 394 -10.62 -28.93 -12.86
C LYS A 394 -10.05 -29.80 -11.74
N VAL A 395 -10.65 -29.73 -10.56
CA VAL A 395 -10.28 -30.58 -9.42
C VAL A 395 -10.79 -32.00 -9.67
N LYS A 396 -9.87 -32.98 -9.72
CA LYS A 396 -10.18 -34.41 -9.89
C LYS A 396 -10.63 -35.05 -8.58
N SER A 397 -9.93 -34.76 -7.50
CA SER A 397 -10.23 -35.27 -6.17
C SER A 397 -9.84 -34.26 -5.10
N CYS A 398 -10.63 -34.22 -4.03
CA CYS A 398 -10.37 -33.39 -2.87
C CYS A 398 -11.06 -34.03 -1.67
N ASN A 399 -10.29 -34.41 -0.63
CA ASN A 399 -10.84 -35.09 0.54
C ASN A 399 -11.15 -34.14 1.72
N GLY A 400 -11.05 -32.82 1.51
CA GLY A 400 -11.41 -31.83 2.51
C GLY A 400 -11.22 -30.38 2.05
N GLY A 401 -12.01 -29.47 2.60
CA GLY A 401 -11.90 -28.03 2.33
C GLY A 401 -12.64 -27.57 1.07
N LYS A 402 -12.44 -26.29 0.76
CA LYS A 402 -12.94 -25.63 -0.45
C LYS A 402 -11.76 -25.12 -1.26
N TRP A 403 -11.95 -24.93 -2.55
CA TRP A 403 -10.90 -24.42 -3.42
C TRP A 403 -11.45 -23.30 -4.30
N LYS A 404 -10.57 -22.37 -4.69
CA LYS A 404 -10.86 -21.24 -5.57
C LYS A 404 -9.60 -20.89 -6.36
N TRP A 405 -9.76 -20.23 -7.49
CA TRP A 405 -8.62 -19.73 -8.27
C TRP A 405 -8.91 -18.33 -8.79
N SER A 406 -7.85 -17.57 -9.06
CA SER A 406 -7.98 -16.23 -9.60
C SER A 406 -8.04 -16.27 -11.13
N LYS A 407 -9.06 -15.61 -11.70
CA LYS A 407 -9.12 -15.33 -13.15
C LYS A 407 -8.24 -14.16 -13.56
N GLU A 408 -7.77 -13.37 -12.59
CA GLU A 408 -7.03 -12.13 -12.84
C GLU A 408 -5.53 -12.25 -12.50
N GLN A 409 -5.18 -13.20 -11.66
CA GLN A 409 -3.84 -13.40 -11.13
C GLN A 409 -3.46 -14.89 -11.23
N SER A 410 -2.16 -15.19 -11.13
CA SER A 410 -1.62 -16.55 -11.19
C SER A 410 -1.68 -17.25 -9.83
N TRP A 411 -2.88 -17.39 -9.25
CA TRP A 411 -3.06 -17.99 -7.92
C TRP A 411 -4.17 -19.03 -7.87
N PHE A 412 -3.87 -20.15 -7.21
CA PHE A 412 -4.81 -21.18 -6.79
C PHE A 412 -4.83 -21.26 -5.26
N PHE A 413 -6.01 -21.41 -4.66
CA PHE A 413 -6.18 -21.43 -3.21
C PHE A 413 -6.97 -22.66 -2.77
N TRP A 414 -6.50 -23.33 -1.73
CA TRP A 414 -7.17 -24.43 -1.06
C TRP A 414 -7.34 -24.11 0.42
N GLU A 415 -8.59 -24.03 0.86
CA GLU A 415 -9.01 -23.59 2.19
C GLU A 415 -9.55 -24.77 3.01
N LEU A 416 -8.85 -25.13 4.08
CA LEU A 416 -9.27 -26.10 5.08
C LEU A 416 -9.75 -25.35 6.32
N LYS A 417 -10.97 -25.64 6.78
CA LYS A 417 -11.51 -25.01 8.00
C LYS A 417 -10.64 -25.29 9.22
N LYS A 418 -10.20 -26.55 9.34
CA LYS A 418 -9.34 -27.04 10.41
C LYS A 418 -8.41 -28.13 9.85
N ALA A 419 -7.19 -28.19 10.38
CA ALA A 419 -6.25 -29.29 10.19
C ALA A 419 -5.71 -29.74 11.56
N SER A 420 -5.53 -31.05 11.73
CA SER A 420 -5.11 -31.68 12.98
C SER A 420 -4.04 -32.73 12.73
N SER A 421 -3.41 -33.19 13.81
CA SER A 421 -2.28 -34.13 13.77
C SER A 421 -2.61 -35.51 13.19
N ASP A 422 -3.87 -35.93 13.22
CA ASP A 422 -4.36 -37.28 12.90
C ASP A 422 -4.88 -37.44 11.46
N ARG A 423 -4.93 -36.36 10.68
CA ARG A 423 -5.57 -36.35 9.35
C ARG A 423 -4.63 -35.87 8.26
N GLU A 424 -4.73 -36.54 7.12
CA GLU A 424 -4.05 -36.17 5.88
C GLU A 424 -5.08 -35.67 4.87
N TYR A 425 -4.87 -34.46 4.37
CA TYR A 425 -5.71 -33.84 3.35
C TYR A 425 -5.00 -33.90 2.00
N LYS A 426 -5.72 -34.22 0.94
CA LYS A 426 -5.23 -34.32 -0.44
C LYS A 426 -6.13 -33.57 -1.40
N LEU A 427 -5.51 -32.88 -2.35
CA LEU A 427 -6.17 -32.25 -3.48
C LEU A 427 -5.40 -32.55 -4.77
N ASN A 428 -6.10 -32.99 -5.80
CA ASN A 428 -5.56 -33.21 -7.14
C ASN A 428 -6.35 -32.37 -8.14
N ALA A 429 -5.67 -31.55 -8.94
CA ALA A 429 -6.30 -30.67 -9.91
C ALA A 429 -5.54 -30.61 -11.23
N ASP A 430 -6.29 -30.58 -12.33
CA ASP A 430 -5.79 -30.22 -13.66
C ASP A 430 -6.00 -28.73 -13.89
N ILE A 431 -4.98 -28.07 -14.43
CA ILE A 431 -4.96 -26.65 -14.74
C ILE A 431 -4.66 -26.51 -16.23
N VAL A 432 -5.53 -25.80 -16.93
CA VAL A 432 -5.36 -25.42 -18.34
C VAL A 432 -4.96 -23.95 -18.38
N PHE A 433 -3.93 -23.62 -19.14
CA PHE A 433 -3.43 -22.26 -19.30
C PHE A 433 -3.85 -21.64 -20.64
N ASP A 434 -3.69 -20.31 -20.76
CA ASP A 434 -4.03 -19.54 -21.95
C ASP A 434 -2.96 -19.58 -23.06
N ALA A 435 -1.71 -19.95 -22.71
CA ALA A 435 -0.59 -20.09 -23.62
C ALA A 435 0.34 -21.25 -23.21
N PRO A 436 1.18 -21.78 -24.12
CA PRO A 436 2.09 -22.88 -23.78
C PRO A 436 3.10 -22.46 -22.71
N LEU A 437 3.32 -23.32 -21.72
CA LEU A 437 4.33 -23.11 -20.69
C LEU A 437 5.73 -23.18 -21.30
N ASP A 438 6.56 -22.17 -21.06
CA ASP A 438 7.95 -22.15 -21.51
C ASP A 438 8.76 -23.26 -20.80
N LYS A 439 9.45 -24.11 -21.58
CA LYS A 439 10.35 -25.18 -21.07
C LYS A 439 11.45 -24.66 -20.14
N ARG A 440 11.79 -23.36 -20.19
CA ARG A 440 12.76 -22.73 -19.28
C ARG A 440 12.12 -22.11 -18.03
N LYS A 441 10.79 -21.93 -18.03
CA LYS A 441 9.96 -21.54 -16.88
C LYS A 441 9.20 -22.76 -16.38
N THR A 442 9.94 -23.83 -16.08
CA THR A 442 9.35 -24.96 -15.37
C THR A 442 8.76 -24.47 -14.02
N LEU A 443 7.89 -25.27 -13.41
CA LEU A 443 6.96 -24.91 -12.32
C LEU A 443 7.69 -24.41 -11.05
N TYR A 444 8.24 -23.19 -11.08
CA TYR A 444 8.71 -22.43 -9.91
C TYR A 444 7.54 -21.92 -9.07
N SER A 445 6.45 -22.67 -9.04
CA SER A 445 5.28 -22.40 -8.25
C SER A 445 5.63 -22.49 -6.78
N VAL A 446 5.46 -21.37 -6.09
CA VAL A 446 5.63 -21.28 -4.65
C VAL A 446 4.31 -21.65 -3.99
N ILE A 447 4.39 -22.55 -3.03
CA ILE A 447 3.33 -22.85 -2.08
C ILE A 447 3.56 -21.97 -0.86
N ASP A 448 2.60 -21.08 -0.62
CA ASP A 448 2.46 -20.32 0.61
C ASP A 448 1.33 -20.91 1.46
N VAL A 449 1.51 -20.92 2.77
CA VAL A 449 0.60 -21.57 3.71
C VAL A 449 0.34 -20.64 4.88
N HIS A 450 -0.92 -20.30 5.09
CA HIS A 450 -1.36 -19.50 6.23
C HIS A 450 -2.25 -20.35 7.13
N PHE A 451 -2.00 -20.29 8.43
CA PHE A 451 -2.85 -20.91 9.44
C PHE A 451 -2.71 -20.19 10.79
N VAL A 452 -3.67 -20.46 11.67
CA VAL A 452 -3.68 -19.98 13.06
C VAL A 452 -3.83 -21.16 14.01
N ILE A 453 -3.03 -21.22 15.06
CA ILE A 453 -3.20 -22.15 16.18
C ILE A 453 -3.59 -21.31 17.40
N PRO A 454 -4.87 -21.36 17.82
CA PRO A 454 -5.33 -20.63 18.98
C PRO A 454 -4.82 -21.28 20.28
N ASP A 455 -4.69 -20.47 21.32
CA ASP A 455 -4.43 -20.85 22.71
C ASP A 455 -3.10 -21.58 22.96
N GLU A 456 -2.20 -21.61 21.98
CA GLU A 456 -0.92 -22.33 22.05
C GLU A 456 0.25 -21.53 21.47
N THR A 457 1.44 -21.73 22.05
CA THR A 457 2.73 -21.29 21.50
C THR A 457 3.48 -22.48 20.92
N LEU A 458 4.07 -22.32 19.74
CA LEU A 458 4.87 -23.34 19.10
C LEU A 458 6.24 -23.52 19.78
N THR A 459 6.79 -22.45 20.37
CA THR A 459 8.07 -22.56 21.13
C THR A 459 7.90 -23.13 22.54
N GLY A 460 6.67 -23.16 23.06
CA GLY A 460 6.41 -23.42 24.48
C GLY A 460 6.69 -22.22 25.39
N PHE A 461 6.86 -21.01 24.85
CA PHE A 461 6.95 -19.78 25.65
C PHE A 461 5.70 -19.60 26.52
N SER A 462 5.91 -19.35 27.80
CA SER A 462 4.84 -19.12 28.77
C SER A 462 5.23 -18.08 29.82
N ILE A 463 4.22 -17.33 30.27
CA ILE A 463 4.34 -16.41 31.40
C ILE A 463 4.06 -17.20 32.68
N LEU A 464 5.05 -17.29 33.56
CA LEU A 464 4.95 -18.00 34.83
C LEU A 464 4.22 -17.17 35.89
N SER A 465 4.49 -15.86 35.93
CA SER A 465 3.86 -14.93 36.87
C SER A 465 3.97 -13.49 36.40
N LEU A 466 2.97 -12.67 36.73
CA LEU A 466 3.02 -11.21 36.63
C LEU A 466 2.59 -10.61 37.97
N LEU A 467 3.54 -10.02 38.68
CA LEU A 467 3.29 -9.19 39.86
C LEU A 467 3.04 -7.75 39.40
N VAL A 468 1.98 -7.14 39.93
CA VAL A 468 1.66 -5.71 39.73
C VAL A 468 1.49 -5.11 41.12
N LYS A 469 2.34 -4.14 41.47
CA LYS A 469 2.31 -3.48 42.78
C LYS A 469 2.20 -1.97 42.61
N GLU A 470 1.14 -1.38 43.13
CA GLU A 470 1.00 0.08 43.22
C GLU A 470 1.34 0.55 44.64
N PRO A 471 2.46 1.27 44.85
CA PRO A 471 2.93 1.61 46.20
C PRO A 471 1.97 2.51 47.00
N LYS A 472 1.08 3.27 46.34
CA LYS A 472 0.25 4.30 47.00
C LYS A 472 -1.23 3.98 47.11
N LEU A 473 -1.77 3.18 46.19
CA LEU A 473 -3.21 2.93 46.05
C LEU A 473 -3.62 1.49 46.41
N ASP A 474 -2.64 0.60 46.63
CA ASP A 474 -2.79 -0.77 47.14
C ASP A 474 -4.00 -1.54 46.58
N TYR A 475 -4.21 -1.46 45.26
CA TYR A 475 -5.30 -2.15 44.59
C TYR A 475 -4.88 -3.53 44.09
N VAL A 476 -5.87 -4.41 43.92
CA VAL A 476 -5.70 -5.69 43.23
C VAL A 476 -5.93 -5.49 41.73
N THR A 477 -5.09 -6.13 40.91
CA THR A 477 -5.16 -6.07 39.45
C THR A 477 -5.65 -7.40 38.88
N ALA A 478 -6.71 -7.38 38.08
CA ALA A 478 -7.15 -8.56 37.34
C ALA A 478 -6.26 -8.76 36.09
N LYS A 479 -5.86 -10.01 35.82
CA LYS A 479 -4.87 -10.35 34.81
C LYS A 479 -5.44 -11.41 33.87
N TYR A 480 -5.30 -11.19 32.58
CA TYR A 480 -5.77 -12.07 31.52
C TYR A 480 -4.62 -12.36 30.57
N VAL A 481 -4.51 -13.59 30.09
CA VAL A 481 -3.46 -14.00 29.14
C VAL A 481 -4.08 -14.78 27.99
N LYS A 482 -3.64 -14.48 26.77
CA LYS A 482 -4.00 -15.18 25.54
C LYS A 482 -2.73 -15.59 24.80
N TYR A 483 -2.72 -16.82 24.30
CA TYR A 483 -1.66 -17.36 23.46
C TYR A 483 -2.20 -17.61 22.05
N GLU A 484 -1.36 -17.36 21.03
CA GLU A 484 -1.73 -17.61 19.64
C GLU A 484 -0.48 -17.79 18.78
N THR A 485 -0.49 -18.76 17.88
CA THR A 485 0.55 -18.92 16.85
C THR A 485 -0.05 -18.68 15.48
N ARG A 486 0.65 -17.94 14.62
CA ARG A 486 0.28 -17.66 13.23
C ARG A 486 1.46 -17.92 12.30
N THR A 487 1.17 -18.23 11.05
CA THR A 487 2.20 -18.25 9.99
C THR A 487 2.41 -16.84 9.46
N SER A 488 3.66 -16.38 9.42
CA SER A 488 4.03 -15.12 8.75
C SER A 488 4.67 -15.35 7.39
N HIS A 489 5.49 -16.40 7.24
CA HIS A 489 6.10 -16.78 5.96
C HIS A 489 6.23 -18.31 5.89
N PHE A 490 5.57 -18.93 4.94
CA PHE A 490 5.75 -20.36 4.65
C PHE A 490 6.09 -20.47 3.18
N GLU A 491 7.32 -20.86 2.85
CA GLU A 491 7.71 -21.01 1.44
C GLU A 491 8.11 -22.44 1.14
N ARG A 492 7.45 -23.04 0.15
CA ARG A 492 7.89 -24.30 -0.43
C ARG A 492 7.75 -24.27 -1.94
N ARG A 493 8.73 -24.81 -2.66
CA ARG A 493 8.65 -24.98 -4.12
C ARG A 493 7.99 -26.31 -4.48
N LEU A 494 7.18 -26.31 -5.55
CA LEU A 494 6.68 -27.57 -6.15
C LEU A 494 7.86 -28.44 -6.62
N MET A 495 7.71 -29.76 -6.47
CA MET A 495 8.64 -30.74 -7.02
C MET A 495 8.26 -31.06 -8.47
N GLU A 496 9.24 -31.05 -9.37
CA GLU A 496 9.08 -31.48 -10.77
C GLU A 496 9.41 -32.97 -10.93
N GLU A 497 8.44 -33.73 -11.44
CA GLU A 497 8.51 -35.18 -11.59
C GLU A 497 9.53 -35.66 -12.65
N ASN A 498 10.08 -34.78 -13.48
CA ASN A 498 11.16 -35.11 -14.43
C ASN A 498 12.47 -35.57 -13.76
N SER A 499 12.49 -35.64 -12.42
CA SER A 499 13.59 -36.18 -11.62
C SER A 499 13.35 -37.62 -11.10
N MET A 500 12.25 -38.29 -11.48
CA MET A 500 12.05 -39.72 -11.18
C MET A 500 11.59 -40.55 -12.40
N GLN A 501 12.41 -41.57 -12.70
CA GLN A 501 12.12 -42.84 -13.39
C GLN A 501 12.30 -42.98 -14.93
N PHE A 502 13.48 -43.50 -15.29
CA PHE A 502 13.59 -44.78 -16.02
C PHE A 502 12.84 -45.89 -15.24
N PHE A 503 12.19 -46.82 -15.96
CA PHE A 503 11.38 -47.99 -15.50
C PHE A 503 9.93 -47.63 -15.10
N ILE A 504 8.82 -48.09 -15.71
CA ILE A 504 8.50 -49.28 -16.53
C ILE A 504 7.32 -48.98 -17.48
N LEU A 505 7.38 -49.55 -18.69
CA LEU A 505 6.33 -49.65 -19.70
C LEU A 505 5.22 -50.64 -19.30
N SER A 506 3.95 -50.30 -19.57
CA SER A 506 3.04 -51.16 -20.37
C SER A 506 1.66 -50.53 -20.62
N GLU A 507 1.34 -50.40 -21.93
CA GLU A 507 0.07 -50.55 -22.68
C GLU A 507 -1.29 -50.39 -21.93
N SER A 508 -2.32 -49.73 -22.46
CA SER A 508 -3.05 -50.14 -23.68
C SER A 508 -4.14 -49.14 -24.13
N PHE A 509 -4.23 -48.97 -25.45
CA PHE A 509 -5.31 -48.46 -26.31
C PHE A 509 -6.79 -48.70 -25.89
N LYS A 510 -7.71 -47.73 -26.17
CA LYS A 510 -8.80 -47.80 -27.19
C LYS A 510 -9.93 -46.74 -27.03
N SER A 511 -10.16 -46.03 -28.16
CA SER A 511 -11.43 -45.60 -28.80
C SER A 511 -12.52 -44.76 -28.10
N CYS A 512 -12.91 -43.71 -28.84
CA CYS A 512 -14.14 -42.90 -28.79
C CYS A 512 -15.44 -43.73 -29.02
N PRO A 513 -16.61 -43.21 -28.60
CA PRO A 513 -17.65 -42.96 -29.60
C PRO A 513 -18.46 -41.66 -29.40
N GLN A 514 -18.98 -41.15 -30.52
CA GLN A 514 -19.98 -40.09 -30.62
C GLN A 514 -21.38 -40.58 -30.19
N VAL A 515 -22.17 -39.69 -29.56
CA VAL A 515 -23.64 -39.76 -29.57
C VAL A 515 -24.24 -38.35 -29.69
N SER A 516 -25.21 -38.24 -30.59
CA SER A 516 -26.01 -37.08 -30.99
C SER A 516 -27.28 -36.87 -30.16
N CYS A 517 -27.86 -35.66 -30.33
CA CYS A 517 -29.28 -35.23 -30.18
C CYS A 517 -29.97 -35.42 -28.80
N GLY A 518 -30.75 -34.49 -28.25
CA GLY A 518 -31.33 -33.21 -28.65
C GLY A 518 -32.58 -32.97 -27.77
N ALA A 519 -32.91 -31.73 -27.40
CA ALA A 519 -34.23 -31.36 -26.89
C ALA A 519 -34.47 -29.85 -27.02
N LYS A 520 -35.73 -29.50 -27.33
CA LYS A 520 -36.22 -28.28 -27.96
C LYS A 520 -36.51 -27.12 -26.99
N ASN A 521 -36.35 -25.92 -27.55
CA ASN A 521 -37.14 -24.68 -27.45
C ASN A 521 -37.73 -24.24 -26.10
N ASN A 522 -37.42 -22.99 -25.74
CA ASN A 522 -38.44 -21.97 -25.50
C ASN A 522 -37.92 -20.60 -25.96
N LEU A 523 -38.56 -20.06 -27.00
CA LEU A 523 -38.45 -18.66 -27.39
C LEU A 523 -39.37 -17.84 -26.47
N GLU A 524 -38.77 -16.93 -25.71
CA GLU A 524 -39.47 -15.75 -25.20
C GLU A 524 -38.81 -14.50 -25.79
N ASN A 525 -39.62 -13.72 -26.49
CA ASN A 525 -39.30 -12.39 -26.99
C ASN A 525 -38.93 -11.46 -25.83
N LYS A 526 -37.65 -11.12 -25.71
CA LYS A 526 -37.20 -9.86 -25.12
C LYS A 526 -36.48 -9.07 -26.21
N GLN A 527 -36.92 -7.83 -26.43
CA GLN A 527 -36.19 -6.87 -27.26
C GLN A 527 -34.76 -6.75 -26.73
N GLU A 528 -33.80 -7.34 -27.44
CA GLU A 528 -32.38 -7.26 -27.13
C GLU A 528 -31.90 -5.81 -27.31
N GLY A 529 -31.56 -5.16 -26.20
CA GLY A 529 -30.64 -4.03 -26.26
C GLY A 529 -29.27 -4.56 -26.67
N GLU A 530 -28.82 -4.23 -27.89
CA GLU A 530 -27.48 -4.59 -28.40
C GLU A 530 -26.39 -4.21 -27.38
N VAL A 531 -25.82 -5.19 -26.66
CA VAL A 531 -24.72 -4.97 -25.72
C VAL A 531 -23.41 -4.85 -26.51
N LEU A 532 -22.99 -3.62 -26.78
CA LEU A 532 -21.64 -3.34 -27.27
C LEU A 532 -20.66 -3.41 -26.09
N LEU A 533 -19.72 -4.36 -26.11
CA LEU A 533 -18.56 -4.33 -25.22
C LEU A 533 -17.71 -3.07 -25.55
N PRO A 534 -16.90 -2.51 -24.63
CA PRO A 534 -16.05 -1.33 -24.89
C PRO A 534 -14.70 -1.68 -25.57
N LEU A 535 -14.29 -0.91 -26.60
CA LEU A 535 -13.04 -1.16 -27.35
C LEU A 535 -11.77 -1.04 -26.51
N ILE A 536 -11.79 -0.08 -25.60
CA ILE A 536 -10.64 0.29 -24.81
C ILE A 536 -10.94 -0.08 -23.36
N PRO A 537 -10.01 -0.77 -22.65
CA PRO A 537 -10.20 -1.07 -21.24
C PRO A 537 -10.35 0.25 -20.48
N HIS A 538 -11.50 0.41 -19.81
CA HIS A 538 -11.78 1.63 -19.06
C HIS A 538 -10.82 1.78 -17.88
N TRP A 539 -10.36 3.00 -17.65
CA TRP A 539 -9.59 3.35 -16.48
C TRP A 539 -10.11 4.64 -15.86
N ARG A 540 -10.47 4.56 -14.58
CA ARG A 540 -10.95 5.70 -13.80
C ARG A 540 -9.77 6.55 -13.31
N GLN A 541 -9.87 7.87 -13.50
CA GLN A 541 -8.90 8.83 -12.98
C GLN A 541 -8.84 8.75 -11.45
N LYS A 542 -7.64 8.95 -10.87
CA LYS A 542 -7.45 8.84 -9.41
C LYS A 542 -7.52 10.20 -8.71
N PHE A 543 -7.18 11.27 -9.43
CA PHE A 543 -7.12 12.63 -8.91
C PHE A 543 -8.00 13.55 -9.76
N HIS A 544 -8.17 14.81 -9.37
CA HIS A 544 -8.94 15.76 -10.18
C HIS A 544 -8.20 16.21 -11.45
N TRP A 545 -6.87 16.07 -11.48
CA TRP A 545 -5.99 16.60 -12.52
C TRP A 545 -5.48 15.56 -13.54
N ASP A 546 -5.64 14.26 -13.27
CA ASP A 546 -4.98 13.18 -14.03
C ASP A 546 -5.84 12.55 -15.13
N CYS A 547 -6.97 13.17 -15.51
CA CYS A 547 -7.86 12.66 -16.56
C CYS A 547 -7.13 12.41 -17.90
N GLY A 548 -6.19 13.28 -18.29
CA GLY A 548 -5.37 13.09 -19.49
C GLY A 548 -4.39 11.92 -19.40
N LEU A 549 -3.81 11.69 -18.22
CA LEU A 549 -2.94 10.55 -17.95
C LEU A 549 -3.72 9.23 -17.96
N ALA A 550 -4.92 9.23 -17.37
CA ALA A 550 -5.83 8.09 -17.42
C ALA A 550 -6.20 7.74 -18.87
N CYS A 551 -6.48 8.75 -19.73
CA CYS A 551 -6.68 8.53 -21.16
C CYS A 551 -5.45 7.91 -21.84
N CYS A 552 -4.24 8.41 -21.58
CA CYS A 552 -3.02 7.83 -22.13
C CYS A 552 -2.80 6.39 -21.66
N TYR A 553 -3.07 6.10 -20.38
CA TYR A 553 -2.98 4.75 -19.83
C TYR A 553 -3.95 3.78 -20.49
N MET A 554 -5.19 4.21 -20.76
CA MET A 554 -6.17 3.44 -21.53
C MET A 554 -5.67 3.12 -22.95
N ILE A 555 -5.06 4.10 -23.63
CA ILE A 555 -4.46 3.92 -24.97
C ILE A 555 -3.30 2.91 -24.91
N PHE A 556 -2.41 3.02 -23.93
CA PHE A 556 -1.28 2.11 -23.78
C PHE A 556 -1.72 0.67 -23.55
N ARG A 557 -2.72 0.47 -22.68
CA ARG A 557 -3.31 -0.85 -22.41
C ARG A 557 -3.96 -1.44 -23.65
N TYR A 558 -4.63 -0.61 -24.45
CA TYR A 558 -5.23 -1.02 -25.71
C TYR A 558 -4.18 -1.55 -26.71
N TYR A 559 -3.04 -0.87 -26.85
CA TYR A 559 -1.93 -1.34 -27.71
C TYR A 559 -1.03 -2.40 -27.05
N GLY A 560 -1.43 -2.98 -25.90
CA GLY A 560 -0.69 -4.05 -25.22
C GLY A 560 0.60 -3.60 -24.52
N LEU A 561 0.84 -2.30 -24.36
CA LEU A 561 2.01 -1.78 -23.65
C LEU A 561 1.84 -2.01 -22.13
N GLN A 562 2.76 -2.79 -21.55
CA GLN A 562 2.77 -3.12 -20.13
C GLN A 562 3.49 -2.03 -19.32
N ILE A 563 2.82 -0.89 -19.12
CA ILE A 563 3.35 0.24 -18.35
C ILE A 563 2.81 0.16 -16.93
N GLY A 564 3.70 0.20 -15.93
CA GLY A 564 3.26 0.31 -14.54
C GLY A 564 2.63 1.68 -14.29
N LEU A 565 1.44 1.73 -13.69
CA LEU A 565 0.79 3.02 -13.39
C LEU A 565 1.68 3.95 -12.54
N ARG A 566 2.45 3.37 -11.61
CA ARG A 566 3.45 4.09 -10.81
C ARG A 566 4.55 4.71 -11.67
N GLU A 567 5.04 3.99 -12.66
CA GLU A 567 6.07 4.44 -13.61
C GLU A 567 5.54 5.57 -14.50
N LEU A 568 4.26 5.48 -14.92
CA LEU A 568 3.58 6.53 -15.66
C LEU A 568 3.52 7.85 -14.87
N TYR A 569 3.09 7.80 -13.60
CA TYR A 569 3.06 8.97 -12.74
C TYR A 569 4.46 9.50 -12.38
N GLN A 570 5.47 8.64 -12.25
CA GLN A 570 6.86 9.04 -11.97
C GLN A 570 7.53 9.76 -13.15
N THR A 571 7.11 9.44 -14.37
CA THR A 571 7.62 10.06 -15.61
C THR A 571 7.01 11.43 -15.87
N PHE A 572 5.86 11.74 -15.25
CA PHE A 572 5.08 12.96 -15.50
C PHE A 572 5.25 13.97 -14.35
N TRP A 573 5.96 15.09 -14.59
CA TRP A 573 6.41 16.01 -13.53
C TRP A 573 5.51 17.23 -13.27
N THR A 574 4.26 17.23 -13.76
CA THR A 574 3.31 18.34 -13.55
C THR A 574 1.91 17.84 -13.17
N ARG A 575 1.24 18.59 -12.29
CA ARG A 575 -0.20 18.42 -12.01
C ARG A 575 -1.08 19.37 -12.86
N SER A 576 -0.46 20.38 -13.50
CA SER A 576 -1.12 21.21 -14.51
C SER A 576 -0.86 20.60 -15.89
N VAL A 577 -1.75 19.66 -16.28
CA VAL A 577 -1.57 18.83 -17.48
C VAL A 577 -2.11 19.53 -18.73
N TRP A 578 -1.21 19.92 -19.63
CA TRP A 578 -1.56 20.49 -20.94
C TRP A 578 -1.49 19.41 -22.03
N THR A 579 -2.22 19.59 -23.13
CA THR A 579 -2.28 18.60 -24.21
C THR A 579 -0.89 18.30 -24.77
N ILE A 580 -0.02 19.31 -24.85
CA ILE A 580 1.38 19.14 -25.29
C ILE A 580 2.19 18.21 -24.37
N ASP A 581 1.88 18.14 -23.08
CA ASP A 581 2.52 17.19 -22.16
C ASP A 581 2.14 15.74 -22.52
N LEU A 582 0.86 15.51 -22.83
CA LEU A 582 0.35 14.20 -23.27
C LEU A 582 0.94 13.79 -24.62
N VAL A 583 1.16 14.75 -25.51
CA VAL A 583 1.81 14.56 -26.81
C VAL A 583 3.24 14.04 -26.65
N HIS A 584 4.04 14.63 -25.76
CA HIS A 584 5.38 14.11 -25.44
C HIS A 584 5.33 12.73 -24.79
N LEU A 585 4.34 12.49 -23.92
CA LEU A 585 4.14 11.20 -23.28
C LEU A 585 3.84 10.09 -24.29
N LEU A 586 2.83 10.27 -25.15
CA LEU A 586 2.49 9.33 -26.22
C LEU A 586 3.69 9.10 -27.15
N HIS A 587 4.48 10.14 -27.40
CA HIS A 587 5.66 10.01 -28.24
C HIS A 587 6.76 9.14 -27.63
N ASN A 588 7.04 9.34 -26.35
CA ASN A 588 8.08 8.60 -25.65
C ASN A 588 7.76 7.10 -25.53
N TYR A 589 6.47 6.74 -25.54
CA TYR A 589 6.01 5.35 -25.55
C TYR A 589 5.80 4.77 -26.96
N GLY A 590 6.24 5.47 -28.01
CA GLY A 590 6.30 4.91 -29.37
C GLY A 590 4.98 4.92 -30.14
N LEU A 591 4.01 5.77 -29.78
CA LEU A 591 2.73 5.85 -30.50
C LEU A 591 2.87 6.74 -31.75
N ASP A 592 2.22 6.33 -32.84
CA ASP A 592 1.99 7.18 -34.01
C ASP A 592 0.68 7.94 -33.84
N PHE A 593 0.74 9.26 -33.92
CA PHE A 593 -0.40 10.13 -33.68
C PHE A 593 -0.25 11.45 -34.43
N THR A 594 -1.36 12.17 -34.57
CA THR A 594 -1.41 13.56 -35.04
C THR A 594 -2.13 14.43 -34.00
N TYR A 595 -1.47 15.48 -33.53
CA TYR A 595 -2.04 16.47 -32.61
C TYR A 595 -2.59 17.67 -33.38
N PHE A 596 -3.87 17.98 -33.19
CA PHE A 596 -4.56 19.15 -33.73
C PHE A 596 -4.90 20.14 -32.62
N THR A 597 -4.69 21.41 -32.90
CA THR A 597 -5.04 22.53 -32.00
C THR A 597 -5.29 23.79 -32.83
N VAL A 598 -6.07 24.75 -32.35
CA VAL A 598 -6.18 26.07 -33.00
C VAL A 598 -5.17 27.09 -32.45
N THR A 599 -4.39 26.72 -31.42
CA THR A 599 -3.47 27.60 -30.70
C THR A 599 -2.05 27.03 -30.68
N TRP A 600 -1.03 27.88 -30.90
CA TRP A 600 0.35 27.54 -30.55
C TRP A 600 0.67 28.11 -29.17
N GLY A 601 1.07 27.28 -28.22
CA GLY A 601 1.44 27.74 -26.87
C GLY A 601 0.24 28.14 -26.01
N VAL A 602 0.46 29.07 -25.08
CA VAL A 602 -0.57 29.52 -24.12
C VAL A 602 -1.15 30.87 -24.53
N ARG A 603 -2.49 30.96 -24.71
CA ARG A 603 -3.14 32.25 -24.97
C ARG A 603 -3.10 33.14 -23.74
N ALA A 604 -2.62 34.37 -23.90
CA ALA A 604 -2.58 35.36 -22.82
C ALA A 604 -3.95 35.61 -22.17
N GLU A 605 -5.04 35.44 -22.93
CA GLU A 605 -6.42 35.57 -22.45
C GLU A 605 -6.82 34.55 -21.38
N TYR A 606 -6.14 33.40 -21.30
CA TYR A 606 -6.43 32.36 -20.32
C TYR A 606 -5.97 32.70 -18.91
N SER A 607 -5.11 33.70 -18.74
CA SER A 607 -4.74 34.25 -17.43
C SER A 607 -5.95 34.71 -16.61
N LYS A 608 -7.08 35.04 -17.28
CA LYS A 608 -8.33 35.49 -16.66
C LYS A 608 -9.28 34.34 -16.29
N GLN A 609 -9.03 33.12 -16.76
CA GLN A 609 -9.86 31.95 -16.44
C GLN A 609 -9.40 31.33 -15.12
N GLU A 610 -10.35 31.07 -14.21
CA GLU A 610 -10.05 30.50 -12.87
C GLU A 610 -9.27 29.20 -12.94
N PHE A 611 -9.55 28.35 -13.94
CA PHE A 611 -8.87 27.08 -14.15
C PHE A 611 -7.37 27.21 -14.41
N TYR A 612 -6.93 28.21 -15.17
CA TYR A 612 -5.54 28.38 -15.58
C TYR A 612 -4.74 29.35 -14.68
N ARG A 613 -5.43 30.12 -13.83
CA ARG A 613 -4.84 31.17 -12.98
C ARG A 613 -3.74 30.70 -12.00
N PRO A 614 -3.83 29.54 -11.34
CA PRO A 614 -2.89 29.17 -10.26
C PRO A 614 -1.43 29.02 -10.69
N HIS A 615 -1.16 28.57 -11.92
CA HIS A 615 0.20 28.26 -12.41
C HIS A 615 0.55 28.94 -13.75
N PHE A 616 -0.23 29.96 -14.15
CA PHE A 616 -0.23 30.47 -15.53
C PHE A 616 1.15 30.89 -16.07
N GLN A 617 1.98 31.57 -15.27
CA GLN A 617 3.28 32.08 -15.75
C GLN A 617 4.31 30.96 -15.92
N GLU A 618 4.36 30.01 -14.98
CA GLU A 618 5.24 28.84 -15.06
C GLU A 618 4.83 27.92 -16.21
N ASP A 619 3.52 27.67 -16.35
CA ASP A 619 2.95 26.87 -17.44
C ASP A 619 3.21 27.50 -18.79
N LYS A 620 3.10 28.83 -18.91
CA LYS A 620 3.37 29.53 -20.17
C LYS A 620 4.78 29.27 -20.68
N VAL A 621 5.78 29.39 -19.82
CA VAL A 621 7.19 29.15 -20.20
C VAL A 621 7.40 27.68 -20.58
N ARG A 622 6.90 26.75 -19.76
CA ARG A 622 7.02 25.31 -19.98
C ARG A 622 6.34 24.85 -21.26
N VAL A 623 5.07 25.21 -21.46
CA VAL A 623 4.27 24.83 -22.62
C VAL A 623 4.90 25.35 -23.91
N GLN A 624 5.37 26.60 -23.91
CA GLN A 624 6.10 27.18 -25.04
C GLN A 624 7.34 26.34 -25.40
N HIS A 625 8.16 26.00 -24.41
CA HIS A 625 9.33 25.15 -24.60
C HIS A 625 8.97 23.74 -25.12
N LEU A 626 7.88 23.14 -24.65
CA LEU A 626 7.43 21.82 -25.11
C LEU A 626 6.98 21.83 -26.58
N PHE A 627 6.36 22.91 -27.05
CA PHE A 627 6.03 23.06 -28.48
C PHE A 627 7.30 23.20 -29.33
N GLU A 628 8.31 23.93 -28.86
CA GLU A 628 9.61 24.05 -29.54
C GLU A 628 10.33 22.69 -29.60
N LEU A 629 10.34 21.94 -28.50
CA LEU A 629 10.90 20.59 -28.44
C LEU A 629 10.15 19.60 -29.34
N ALA A 630 8.83 19.72 -29.44
CA ALA A 630 8.03 18.87 -30.32
C ALA A 630 8.37 19.15 -31.80
N LYS A 631 8.60 20.41 -32.15
CA LYS A 631 9.07 20.81 -33.49
C LYS A 631 10.46 20.23 -33.79
N SER A 632 11.39 20.26 -32.83
CA SER A 632 12.73 19.69 -33.04
C SER A 632 12.71 18.16 -33.18
N LYS A 633 11.77 17.48 -32.51
CA LYS A 633 11.51 16.04 -32.64
C LYS A 633 10.65 15.66 -33.85
N GLN A 634 10.30 16.61 -34.72
CA GLN A 634 9.46 16.41 -35.91
C GLN A 634 8.10 15.73 -35.59
N MET A 635 7.52 16.06 -34.43
CA MET A 635 6.24 15.50 -34.02
C MET A 635 5.10 16.08 -34.88
N LYS A 636 4.13 15.25 -35.27
CA LYS A 636 3.01 15.64 -36.14
C LYS A 636 2.01 16.54 -35.39
N ILE A 637 2.23 17.86 -35.44
CA ILE A 637 1.36 18.88 -34.85
C ILE A 637 0.78 19.77 -35.96
N CYS A 638 -0.55 19.88 -36.02
CA CYS A 638 -1.28 20.66 -37.01
C CYS A 638 -2.10 21.77 -36.34
N LYS A 639 -1.77 23.04 -36.63
CA LYS A 639 -2.58 24.17 -36.19
C LYS A 639 -3.81 24.38 -37.08
N LYS A 640 -4.86 23.58 -36.87
CA LYS A 640 -6.16 23.71 -37.55
C LYS A 640 -7.26 23.06 -36.71
N SER A 641 -8.48 23.57 -36.88
CA SER A 641 -9.69 22.90 -36.38
C SER A 641 -9.95 21.64 -37.21
N VAL A 642 -10.39 20.56 -36.57
CA VAL A 642 -10.85 19.34 -37.24
C VAL A 642 -12.37 19.42 -37.43
N PRO A 643 -12.89 19.32 -38.66
CA PRO A 643 -14.34 19.30 -38.91
C PRO A 643 -15.02 18.09 -38.27
N LEU A 644 -16.25 18.27 -37.78
CA LEU A 644 -17.02 17.18 -37.15
C LEU A 644 -17.22 16.00 -38.10
N ASP A 645 -17.45 16.25 -39.39
CA ASP A 645 -17.61 15.20 -40.40
C ASP A 645 -16.34 14.37 -40.60
N GLU A 646 -15.17 14.97 -40.39
CA GLU A 646 -13.91 14.22 -40.41
C GLU A 646 -13.82 13.27 -39.21
N LEU A 647 -14.19 13.72 -38.01
CA LEU A 647 -14.26 12.87 -36.82
C LEU A 647 -15.26 11.73 -36.98
N LYS A 648 -16.45 12.03 -37.53
CA LYS A 648 -17.47 11.01 -37.85
C LYS A 648 -16.92 9.95 -38.80
N ARG A 649 -16.24 10.35 -39.89
CA ARG A 649 -15.64 9.42 -40.85
C ARG A 649 -14.55 8.55 -40.24
N ARG A 650 -13.65 9.13 -39.43
CA ARG A 650 -12.55 8.40 -38.75
C ARG A 650 -13.09 7.35 -37.77
N LEU A 651 -14.02 7.75 -36.91
CA LEU A 651 -14.54 6.90 -35.83
C LEU A 651 -15.66 5.94 -36.26
N ALA A 652 -16.25 6.12 -37.45
CA ALA A 652 -17.21 5.16 -38.02
C ALA A 652 -16.58 3.77 -38.20
N ARG A 653 -15.30 3.69 -38.58
CA ARG A 653 -14.57 2.42 -38.74
C ARG A 653 -14.49 1.63 -37.43
N GLY A 654 -14.26 2.31 -36.30
CA GLY A 654 -14.21 1.67 -34.98
C GLY A 654 -15.53 1.03 -34.56
N TYR A 655 -16.66 1.63 -34.95
CA TYR A 655 -17.99 1.06 -34.72
C TYR A 655 -18.21 -0.23 -35.53
N PHE A 656 -17.81 -0.25 -36.81
CA PHE A 656 -18.00 -1.42 -37.69
C PHE A 656 -17.00 -2.55 -37.39
N ALA A 657 -15.73 -2.23 -37.10
CA ALA A 657 -14.73 -3.23 -36.71
C ALA A 657 -15.19 -4.07 -35.53
N ARG A 658 -15.93 -3.48 -34.59
CA ARG A 658 -16.44 -4.16 -33.40
C ARG A 658 -17.75 -4.89 -33.60
N LYS A 659 -18.64 -4.38 -34.48
CA LYS A 659 -19.91 -5.03 -34.76
C LYS A 659 -19.74 -6.29 -35.63
N TYR A 660 -18.66 -6.39 -36.41
CA TYR A 660 -18.53 -7.40 -37.47
C TYR A 660 -17.18 -8.15 -37.56
N SER A 661 -16.17 -7.87 -36.72
CA SER A 661 -14.85 -8.54 -36.81
C SER A 661 -14.28 -8.99 -35.46
N ASN A 662 -13.84 -10.25 -35.39
CA ASN A 662 -13.07 -10.84 -34.28
C ASN A 662 -11.54 -10.78 -34.51
N ASP A 663 -11.08 -10.13 -35.58
CA ASP A 663 -9.66 -10.03 -35.92
C ASP A 663 -8.98 -8.90 -35.12
N ILE A 664 -8.02 -9.27 -34.27
CA ILE A 664 -7.25 -8.35 -33.42
C ILE A 664 -6.39 -7.38 -34.26
N GLY A 665 -5.89 -7.81 -35.42
CA GLY A 665 -5.13 -6.96 -36.34
C GLY A 665 -6.00 -5.89 -36.99
N TYR A 666 -7.23 -6.24 -37.37
CA TYR A 666 -8.22 -5.28 -37.88
C TYR A 666 -8.69 -4.32 -36.79
N GLN A 667 -8.88 -4.80 -35.56
CA GLN A 667 -9.27 -3.97 -34.42
C GLN A 667 -8.20 -2.93 -34.07
N ASN A 668 -6.90 -3.26 -34.18
CA ASN A 668 -5.77 -2.36 -33.91
C ASN A 668 -5.51 -1.30 -35.00
N SER A 669 -6.29 -1.31 -36.10
CA SER A 669 -6.19 -0.35 -37.22
C SER A 669 -7.13 0.86 -37.12
N VAL A 670 -7.81 1.00 -35.96
CA VAL A 670 -8.84 2.02 -35.73
C VAL A 670 -8.22 3.27 -35.08
N ASP A 671 -8.57 4.45 -35.60
CA ASP A 671 -8.19 5.73 -34.99
C ASP A 671 -8.84 5.89 -33.59
N ILE A 672 -8.02 6.19 -32.57
CA ILE A 672 -8.48 6.57 -31.23
C ILE A 672 -8.26 8.07 -31.04
N VAL A 673 -9.25 8.78 -30.49
CA VAL A 673 -9.19 10.24 -30.36
C VAL A 673 -9.19 10.65 -28.89
N LEU A 674 -8.07 11.16 -28.39
CA LEU A 674 -7.99 11.83 -27.09
C LEU A 674 -8.39 13.29 -27.27
N LEU A 675 -9.41 13.74 -26.52
CA LEU A 675 -10.07 15.03 -26.74
C LEU A 675 -10.18 15.82 -25.45
N LEU A 676 -9.81 17.10 -25.49
CA LEU A 676 -10.10 18.05 -24.41
C LEU A 676 -11.51 18.63 -24.58
N VAL A 677 -12.31 18.57 -23.52
CA VAL A 677 -13.68 19.09 -23.49
C VAL A 677 -13.92 19.97 -22.27
N ASP A 678 -14.92 20.84 -22.35
CA ASP A 678 -15.47 21.51 -21.18
C ASP A 678 -16.37 20.55 -20.41
N LYS A 679 -15.88 20.07 -19.26
CA LYS A 679 -16.54 19.05 -18.44
C LYS A 679 -17.98 19.39 -18.07
N ARG A 680 -18.29 20.67 -17.92
CA ARG A 680 -19.62 21.13 -17.47
C ARG A 680 -20.69 20.90 -18.53
N LEU A 681 -20.28 20.84 -19.79
CA LEU A 681 -21.16 20.66 -20.95
C LEU A 681 -21.37 19.17 -21.28
N VAL A 682 -20.51 18.28 -20.77
CA VAL A 682 -20.57 16.85 -21.07
C VAL A 682 -21.85 16.24 -20.51
N SER A 683 -22.72 15.76 -21.41
CA SER A 683 -23.92 15.00 -21.07
C SER A 683 -23.87 13.61 -21.68
N CYS A 684 -24.07 12.58 -20.85
CA CYS A 684 -24.05 11.18 -21.28
C CYS A 684 -25.46 10.58 -21.27
N SER A 685 -25.90 9.98 -22.38
CA SER A 685 -27.23 9.38 -22.47
C SER A 685 -27.36 8.03 -21.73
N LEU A 686 -26.28 7.28 -21.54
CA LEU A 686 -26.27 6.02 -20.77
C LEU A 686 -26.15 6.24 -19.26
N CYS A 687 -25.35 7.22 -18.86
CA CYS A 687 -24.93 7.42 -17.49
C CYS A 687 -25.98 8.16 -16.64
N GLN A 688 -27.08 8.61 -17.27
CA GLN A 688 -28.10 9.53 -16.71
C GLN A 688 -27.52 10.80 -16.07
N ARG A 689 -26.24 11.14 -16.32
CA ARG A 689 -25.60 12.38 -15.89
C ARG A 689 -26.14 13.54 -16.71
N LYS A 690 -27.15 14.23 -16.19
CA LYS A 690 -27.48 15.60 -16.59
C LYS A 690 -26.68 16.54 -15.68
N THR A 691 -25.59 17.13 -16.16
CA THR A 691 -25.09 18.35 -15.52
C THR A 691 -26.15 19.44 -15.75
N PHE A 692 -26.93 19.74 -14.70
CA PHE A 692 -27.95 20.82 -14.61
C PHE A 692 -28.61 21.27 -15.93
N THR A 693 -29.79 20.74 -16.25
CA THR A 693 -30.64 21.27 -17.32
C THR A 693 -31.61 22.34 -16.78
N GLY A 694 -31.56 23.56 -17.32
CA GLY A 694 -32.67 24.53 -17.21
C GLY A 694 -32.25 25.99 -17.04
N TRP A 695 -32.86 26.87 -17.87
CA TRP A 695 -33.04 28.34 -17.86
C TRP A 695 -32.12 29.29 -17.03
N LEU A 696 -31.63 28.92 -15.85
CA LEU A 696 -30.71 29.71 -15.02
C LEU A 696 -29.29 29.88 -15.61
N ARG A 697 -28.97 29.20 -16.72
CA ARG A 697 -27.65 29.25 -17.38
C ARG A 697 -27.23 30.65 -17.87
N LYS A 698 -28.15 31.62 -17.94
CA LYS A 698 -27.87 32.99 -18.39
C LYS A 698 -27.29 33.92 -17.30
N PHE A 699 -27.35 33.55 -16.02
CA PHE A 699 -27.01 34.47 -14.92
C PHE A 699 -25.81 34.07 -14.04
N CYS A 700 -25.29 32.85 -14.14
CA CYS A 700 -24.07 32.43 -13.42
C CYS A 700 -23.17 31.58 -14.32
N ASN A 701 -22.28 32.19 -15.11
CA ASN A 701 -21.30 31.44 -15.89
C ASN A 701 -20.01 32.24 -16.10
N ALA A 702 -19.03 32.09 -15.20
CA ALA A 702 -17.73 32.75 -15.32
C ALA A 702 -16.50 31.80 -15.28
N GLY A 703 -16.70 30.48 -15.33
CA GLY A 703 -15.58 29.50 -15.33
C GLY A 703 -15.36 28.78 -16.67
N PHE A 704 -14.26 28.06 -16.80
CA PHE A 704 -13.97 26.96 -17.75
C PHE A 704 -13.49 25.77 -16.90
N LEU A 705 -13.81 24.52 -17.25
CA LEU A 705 -13.30 23.34 -16.55
C LEU A 705 -12.87 22.27 -17.56
N GLY A 706 -11.57 22.22 -17.84
CA GLY A 706 -10.99 21.26 -18.79
C GLY A 706 -11.07 19.82 -18.28
N HIS A 707 -11.38 18.89 -19.19
CA HIS A 707 -11.42 17.46 -18.91
C HIS A 707 -11.11 16.66 -20.17
N TYR A 708 -10.25 15.64 -20.08
CA TYR A 708 -9.92 14.78 -21.22
C TYR A 708 -10.81 13.55 -21.25
N ILE A 709 -11.27 13.20 -22.45
CA ILE A 709 -12.03 11.98 -22.74
C ILE A 709 -11.42 11.24 -23.94
N LEU A 710 -11.80 9.98 -24.13
CA LEU A 710 -11.25 9.13 -25.19
C LEU A 710 -12.36 8.62 -26.11
N LEU A 711 -12.47 9.15 -27.33
CA LEU A 711 -13.42 8.67 -28.34
C LEU A 711 -12.82 7.50 -29.11
N TRP A 712 -13.62 6.47 -29.35
CA TRP A 712 -13.17 5.27 -30.07
C TRP A 712 -14.21 4.70 -31.03
N GLY A 713 -15.40 5.30 -31.13
CA GLY A 713 -16.41 4.89 -32.11
C GLY A 713 -17.45 5.97 -32.41
N TYR A 714 -18.08 5.87 -33.57
CA TYR A 714 -19.23 6.69 -33.98
C TYR A 714 -20.26 5.82 -34.68
N SER A 715 -21.53 5.92 -34.27
CA SER A 715 -22.65 5.22 -34.89
C SER A 715 -23.39 6.15 -35.86
N PRO A 716 -23.26 5.98 -37.19
CA PRO A 716 -23.94 6.85 -38.16
C PRO A 716 -25.46 6.78 -38.06
N ARG A 717 -26.01 5.60 -37.72
CA ARG A 717 -27.46 5.38 -37.62
C ARG A 717 -28.12 6.17 -36.49
N LYS A 718 -27.41 6.32 -35.36
CA LYS A 718 -27.93 6.97 -34.15
C LYS A 718 -27.36 8.38 -33.94
N ASP A 719 -26.40 8.79 -34.77
CA ASP A 719 -25.61 10.03 -34.63
C ASP A 719 -25.00 10.22 -33.23
N ILE A 720 -24.43 9.13 -32.68
CA ILE A 720 -23.81 9.11 -31.35
C ILE A 720 -22.33 8.73 -31.43
N PHE A 721 -21.52 9.38 -30.60
CA PHE A 721 -20.14 8.99 -30.33
C PHE A 721 -20.06 8.06 -29.12
N LEU A 722 -19.18 7.07 -29.20
CA LEU A 722 -18.80 6.15 -28.13
C LEU A 722 -17.46 6.61 -27.55
N TYR A 723 -17.41 6.78 -26.23
CA TYR A 723 -16.21 7.29 -25.57
C TYR A 723 -16.01 6.73 -24.17
N SER A 724 -14.78 6.75 -23.69
CA SER A 724 -14.42 6.43 -22.32
C SER A 724 -14.16 7.71 -21.55
N ASP A 725 -14.87 7.89 -20.44
CA ASP A 725 -14.73 9.03 -19.53
C ASP A 725 -13.98 8.60 -18.27
N PRO A 726 -12.74 9.08 -18.02
CA PRO A 726 -12.00 8.77 -16.81
C PRO A 726 -12.71 9.20 -15.52
N ALA A 727 -13.62 10.17 -15.56
CA ALA A 727 -14.42 10.59 -14.41
C ALA A 727 -15.70 9.76 -14.23
N SER A 728 -15.98 8.81 -15.11
CA SER A 728 -17.13 7.91 -15.03
C SER A 728 -16.74 6.58 -14.40
N SER A 729 -17.71 5.93 -13.75
CA SER A 729 -17.61 4.52 -13.33
C SER A 729 -18.15 3.56 -14.39
N GLN A 730 -18.75 4.08 -15.47
CA GLN A 730 -19.23 3.29 -16.60
C GLN A 730 -18.07 2.91 -17.51
N GLU A 731 -18.06 1.69 -18.03
CA GLU A 731 -16.99 1.22 -18.92
C GLU A 731 -16.91 2.05 -20.21
N TYR A 732 -18.05 2.58 -20.67
CA TYR A 732 -18.12 3.57 -21.73
C TYR A 732 -19.33 4.50 -21.57
N CYS A 733 -19.32 5.57 -22.33
CA CYS A 733 -20.29 6.65 -22.33
C CYS A 733 -20.68 6.99 -23.78
N THR A 734 -21.81 7.68 -23.95
CA THR A 734 -22.32 8.10 -25.27
C THR A 734 -22.82 9.53 -25.26
N MET A 735 -22.55 10.26 -26.35
CA MET A 735 -23.06 11.62 -26.55
C MET A 735 -23.42 11.86 -28.01
N THR A 736 -24.34 12.78 -28.28
CA THR A 736 -24.72 13.18 -29.65
C THR A 736 -23.60 13.98 -30.32
N SER A 737 -23.62 14.03 -31.65
CA SER A 737 -22.62 14.80 -32.40
C SER A 737 -22.67 16.30 -32.10
N GLU A 738 -23.88 16.84 -31.90
CA GLU A 738 -24.11 18.24 -31.47
C GLU A 738 -23.47 18.52 -30.11
N MET A 739 -23.66 17.64 -29.13
CA MET A 739 -23.11 17.84 -27.79
C MET A 739 -21.59 17.75 -27.78
N LEU A 740 -21.02 16.80 -28.52
CA LEU A 740 -19.55 16.69 -28.66
C LEU A 740 -18.96 17.97 -29.24
N GLU A 741 -19.58 18.51 -30.30
CA GLU A 741 -19.13 19.73 -30.96
C GLU A 741 -19.18 20.92 -30.01
N LEU A 742 -20.26 21.07 -29.25
CA LEU A 742 -20.43 22.11 -28.24
C LEU A 742 -19.36 22.02 -27.13
N CYS A 743 -19.08 20.80 -26.64
CA CYS A 743 -18.12 20.58 -25.56
C CYS A 743 -16.68 20.85 -25.99
N ARG A 744 -16.29 20.39 -27.18
CA ARG A 744 -14.90 20.47 -27.67
C ARG A 744 -14.52 21.85 -28.20
N LYS A 745 -15.48 22.64 -28.66
CA LYS A 745 -15.28 24.01 -29.14
C LYS A 745 -15.53 25.08 -28.07
N SER A 746 -15.77 24.68 -26.82
CA SER A 746 -15.94 25.61 -25.71
C SER A 746 -14.67 26.45 -25.50
N ARG A 747 -14.85 27.70 -25.04
CA ARG A 747 -13.72 28.61 -24.80
C ARG A 747 -12.82 28.04 -23.70
N GLY A 748 -11.53 27.82 -24.02
CA GLY A 748 -10.53 27.27 -23.11
C GLY A 748 -10.02 25.88 -23.47
N THR A 749 -10.65 25.19 -24.44
CA THR A 749 -10.20 23.87 -24.93
C THR A 749 -9.13 23.94 -26.01
N ASP A 750 -8.94 25.11 -26.66
CA ASP A 750 -8.12 25.27 -27.88
C ASP A 750 -8.44 24.28 -29.01
N GLU A 751 -9.62 23.66 -28.96
CA GLU A 751 -9.99 22.52 -29.80
C GLU A 751 -8.93 21.41 -29.82
N ASP A 752 -8.23 21.22 -28.70
CA ASP A 752 -7.13 20.28 -28.53
C ASP A 752 -7.61 18.83 -28.71
N LEU A 753 -7.01 18.15 -29.69
CA LEU A 753 -7.41 16.83 -30.13
C LEU A 753 -6.20 16.04 -30.62
N ILE A 754 -5.97 14.84 -30.08
CA ILE A 754 -4.92 13.92 -30.52
C ILE A 754 -5.57 12.70 -31.18
N VAL A 755 -5.28 12.47 -32.45
CA VAL A 755 -5.66 11.23 -33.15
C VAL A 755 -4.49 10.26 -33.07
N VAL A 756 -4.69 9.13 -32.41
CA VAL A 756 -3.72 8.03 -32.32
C VAL A 756 -4.05 7.00 -33.39
N HIS A 757 -3.07 6.72 -34.25
CA HIS A 757 -3.22 5.86 -35.43
C HIS A 757 -2.71 4.43 -35.18
N GLY A 758 -1.81 4.24 -34.22
CA GLY A 758 -1.16 2.96 -33.98
C GLY A 758 0.14 3.08 -33.18
N LEU A 759 0.90 1.99 -33.17
CA LEU A 759 2.31 1.99 -32.77
C LEU A 759 3.18 2.43 -33.95
N ARG A 760 4.26 3.17 -33.69
CA ARG A 760 5.26 3.47 -34.72
C ARG A 760 5.91 2.19 -35.18
N GLN A 761 5.99 1.99 -36.50
CA GLN A 761 6.80 0.91 -37.03
C GLN A 761 8.28 1.19 -36.75
N PRO A 762 9.06 0.20 -36.31
CA PRO A 762 10.51 0.36 -36.21
C PRO A 762 11.05 0.66 -37.60
N SER A 763 11.81 1.76 -37.71
CA SER A 763 12.53 2.18 -38.91
C SER A 763 13.67 1.24 -39.25
#